data_AF-A0A3B8Y6C4-F1
#
_entry.id   AF-A0A3B8Y6C4-F1
#
_cell.length_a   1.000
_cell.length_b   1.000
_cell.length_c   1.000
_cell.angle_alpha   90.00
_cell.angle_beta   90.00
_cell.angle_gamma   90.00
#
_symmetry.space_group_name_H-M   'P 1'
#
loop_
_entity.id
_entity.type
_entity.pdbx_description
1 polymer ?
#
loop_
_entity_poly.entity_id
_entity_poly.type
_entity_poly.pdbx_seq_one_letter_code
_entity_poly.pdbx_strand_id
1 'polypeptide(L)'
;MIRHFIQATTIMGVVCDKQPDSHQFTIQSRSGDEYCIKVKNTTDFRALSNLDGINTDRFVDPSYPPRNLSEKLETYIQEKTLVAVEVIQQIEGEKTQFDATCVHLLTTPKSQYLFEQTHWWLNQISRMADEWLDDLFGDRRNYTEADFSELYRTNLNIIGLSTDNEIQEMATLSRLIYGLSSAYLLTGNQRYLSAAAAGVDFQRAAFRSLSHDGKYCFWAYGRRRQKYGTEWKLLSEDGTDAGTMPLYEQIYALAGLTQYYRITNDSDVLEEIRRTVRTFNDFYWDSQAKNPDFPGEGGYFSHLDYVTMRPDSPALGNNQSRKNWNSIGDHIPAYLLNLLLALDPLPLGRESEPELKQFVQTCREMLDSCTQNIIKYFPDNNNPYVNERFKANWSIEQDWGWQQNRAIVGHNLKIVWNLIRVANYYLSTGNQEDADKALEIATTLGDKMLKYGLDPVRGGCFDAVERHPGNGMTFQFAWGSTKDFWQQEQGILAYLILYGQTNDPEYLKAAREMMAFWNLFFLDRENRGVFFRVTESGVPVISGNYGQKGTHAIAGYHSFELNYLAHLYIRSLVELKPEGDENFCLYFHIPANSQQRSINVLPDYFPPGRIKIVGITVNGVPRRVMSGHQFQIPLAESDLQVYRTHLG
;
A
#
# COMPACT_ATOMS: atom_id res chain seq x y z
N MET A 1 -19.75 -1.37 39.62
CA MET A 1 -18.43 -0.79 39.98
C MET A 1 -17.42 -1.92 39.99
N ILE A 2 -16.36 -1.81 39.20
CA ILE A 2 -15.29 -2.83 39.10
C ILE A 2 -14.53 -2.83 40.43
N ARG A 3 -14.34 -4.01 41.06
CA ARG A 3 -13.60 -4.11 42.32
C ARG A 3 -12.09 -4.13 42.09
N HIS A 4 -11.65 -4.94 41.12
CA HIS A 4 -10.26 -5.10 40.71
C HIS A 4 -10.22 -5.33 39.20
N PHE A 5 -9.34 -4.61 38.50
CA PHE A 5 -9.06 -4.83 37.09
C PHE A 5 -7.59 -4.52 36.81
N ILE A 6 -6.93 -5.41 36.06
CA ILE A 6 -5.53 -5.26 35.67
C ILE A 6 -5.41 -5.65 34.20
N GLN A 7 -4.85 -4.77 33.38
CA GLN A 7 -4.65 -5.00 31.96
C GLN A 7 -3.34 -4.37 31.47
N ALA A 8 -2.57 -5.11 30.67
CA ALA A 8 -1.50 -4.52 29.88
C ALA A 8 -2.08 -3.94 28.58
N THR A 9 -1.74 -2.71 28.25
CA THR A 9 -2.21 -2.03 27.04
C THR A 9 -1.18 -1.00 26.58
N THR A 10 -1.29 -0.56 25.33
CA THR A 10 -0.61 0.63 24.82
C THR A 10 -1.56 1.83 24.89
N ILE A 11 -1.02 3.03 25.10
CA ILE A 11 -1.73 4.31 24.96
C ILE A 11 -0.84 5.23 24.13
N MET A 12 -1.40 5.86 23.10
CA MET A 12 -0.71 6.84 22.26
C MET A 12 -1.32 8.21 22.48
N GLY A 13 -0.47 9.21 22.67
CA GLY A 13 -0.95 10.57 22.92
C GLY A 13 0.14 11.62 22.91
N VAL A 14 -0.28 12.87 22.86
CA VAL A 14 0.61 14.03 22.94
C VAL A 14 0.85 14.35 24.40
N VAL A 15 2.11 14.54 24.79
CA VAL A 15 2.48 14.94 26.15
C VAL A 15 1.97 16.36 26.43
N CYS A 16 1.12 16.50 27.45
CA CYS A 16 0.51 17.76 27.85
C CYS A 16 1.24 18.42 29.02
N ASP A 17 1.69 17.62 29.98
CA ASP A 17 2.33 18.08 31.22
C ASP A 17 3.33 17.01 31.68
N LYS A 18 4.39 17.44 32.37
CA LYS A 18 5.33 16.53 33.04
C LYS A 18 5.62 17.01 34.46
N GLN A 19 5.70 16.06 35.38
CA GLN A 19 5.91 16.29 36.80
C GLN A 19 7.07 15.40 37.28
N PRO A 20 8.33 15.85 37.08
CA PRO A 20 9.52 15.07 37.43
C PRO A 20 9.59 14.69 38.91
N ASP A 21 9.12 15.55 39.81
CA ASP A 21 9.15 15.32 41.26
C ASP A 21 8.18 14.21 41.72
N SER A 22 7.04 14.06 41.03
CA SER A 22 6.06 13.00 41.29
C SER A 22 6.27 11.77 40.41
N HIS A 23 7.29 11.81 39.56
CA HIS A 23 7.62 10.80 38.54
C HIS A 23 6.46 10.51 37.58
N GLN A 24 5.73 11.54 37.16
CA GLN A 24 4.54 11.43 36.32
C GLN A 24 4.62 12.32 35.09
N PHE A 25 3.85 11.98 34.06
CA PHE A 25 3.53 12.86 32.94
C PHE A 25 2.15 12.53 32.40
N THR A 26 1.49 13.51 31.80
CA THR A 26 0.14 13.35 31.25
C THR A 26 0.21 13.35 29.74
N ILE A 27 -0.46 12.37 29.11
CA ILE A 27 -0.67 12.33 27.67
C ILE A 27 -2.15 12.47 27.34
N GLN A 28 -2.46 13.21 26.26
CA GLN A 28 -3.81 13.29 25.70
C GLN A 28 -3.89 12.44 24.42
N SER A 29 -4.80 11.48 24.40
CA SER A 29 -5.06 10.63 23.23
C SER A 29 -5.89 11.36 22.16
N ARG A 30 -6.16 10.68 21.05
CA ARG A 30 -7.04 11.20 19.99
C ARG A 30 -8.50 11.36 20.45
N SER A 31 -8.98 10.53 21.38
CA SER A 31 -10.32 10.73 21.98
C SER A 31 -10.44 12.03 22.77
N GLY A 32 -9.32 12.68 23.10
CA GLY A 32 -9.28 13.84 24.00
C GLY A 32 -9.17 13.43 25.48
N ASP A 33 -9.14 12.14 25.77
CA ASP A 33 -8.93 11.62 27.11
C ASP A 33 -7.49 11.86 27.58
N GLU A 34 -7.34 12.26 28.83
CA GLU A 34 -6.04 12.45 29.47
C GLU A 34 -5.68 11.23 30.34
N TYR A 35 -4.44 10.76 30.19
CA TYR A 35 -3.90 9.65 30.95
C TYR A 35 -2.69 10.13 31.74
N CYS A 36 -2.81 10.10 33.08
CA CYS A 36 -1.69 10.35 33.96
C CYS A 36 -0.84 9.08 34.07
N ILE A 37 0.35 9.13 33.47
CA ILE A 37 1.29 8.02 33.37
C ILE A 37 2.32 8.13 34.48
N LYS A 38 2.49 7.05 35.24
CA LYS A 38 3.51 6.95 36.29
C LYS A 38 4.73 6.21 35.78
N VAL A 39 5.90 6.82 35.97
CA VAL A 39 7.20 6.23 35.66
C VAL A 39 7.79 5.56 36.89
N LYS A 40 8.39 4.39 36.69
CA LYS A 40 9.04 3.58 37.73
C LYS A 40 10.48 3.26 37.35
N ASN A 41 11.26 2.74 38.30
CA ASN A 41 12.66 2.35 38.07
C ASN A 41 12.85 1.34 36.94
N THR A 42 11.82 0.52 36.67
CA THR A 42 11.82 -0.48 35.60
C THR A 42 11.17 0.02 34.31
N THR A 43 10.78 1.30 34.22
CA THR A 43 10.26 1.87 32.97
C THR A 43 11.41 2.05 31.98
N ASP A 44 11.23 1.47 30.80
CA ASP A 44 12.17 1.62 29.70
C ASP A 44 11.81 2.84 28.83
N PHE A 45 12.82 3.48 28.24
CA PHE A 45 12.65 4.58 27.30
C PHE A 45 13.34 4.19 26.00
N ARG A 46 12.56 3.99 24.94
CA ARG A 46 13.06 3.46 23.67
C ARG A 46 12.84 4.45 22.55
N ALA A 47 13.91 4.94 21.94
CA ALA A 47 13.82 5.61 20.66
C ALA A 47 13.37 4.62 19.58
N LEU A 48 12.45 5.05 18.72
CA LEU A 48 11.95 4.25 17.61
C LEU A 48 13.11 3.82 16.69
N SER A 49 13.27 2.52 16.48
CA SER A 49 14.22 1.95 15.54
C SER A 49 13.55 1.50 14.25
N ASN A 50 14.32 1.44 13.16
CA ASN A 50 13.89 0.92 11.88
C ASN A 50 14.34 -0.55 11.71
N LEU A 51 14.12 -1.14 10.53
CA LEU A 51 14.55 -2.50 10.18
C LEU A 51 16.08 -2.65 10.01
N ASP A 52 16.84 -1.56 10.06
CA ASP A 52 18.30 -1.57 10.01
C ASP A 52 18.95 -1.86 11.37
N GLY A 53 18.17 -1.92 12.45
CA GLY A 53 18.65 -2.22 13.81
C GLY A 53 19.52 -1.13 14.42
N ILE A 54 19.60 0.06 13.80
CA ILE A 54 20.45 1.15 14.29
C ILE A 54 19.78 1.82 15.50
N ASN A 55 20.56 2.03 16.57
CA ASN A 55 20.11 2.78 17.74
C ASN A 55 20.08 4.29 17.44
N THR A 56 18.87 4.84 17.46
CA THR A 56 18.54 6.25 17.17
C THR A 56 18.41 7.13 18.42
N ASP A 57 18.60 6.59 19.63
CA ASP A 57 18.52 7.39 20.86
C ASP A 57 19.64 8.44 20.90
N ARG A 58 19.23 9.71 20.89
CA ARG A 58 20.12 10.88 21.00
C ARG A 58 19.70 11.81 22.14
N PHE A 59 18.81 11.38 23.02
CA PHE A 59 18.36 12.19 24.17
C PHE A 59 19.40 12.21 25.29
N VAL A 60 20.12 11.11 25.48
CA VAL A 60 21.14 11.01 26.53
C VAL A 60 22.52 11.34 25.98
N ASP A 61 23.24 12.22 26.70
CA ASP A 61 24.70 12.30 26.59
C ASP A 61 25.31 11.12 27.34
N PRO A 62 26.04 10.20 26.66
CA PRO A 62 26.67 9.05 27.31
C PRO A 62 27.62 9.41 28.46
N SER A 63 28.14 10.65 28.47
CA SER A 63 29.04 11.17 29.51
C SER A 63 28.30 11.55 30.80
N TYR A 64 26.99 11.83 30.71
CA TYR A 64 26.15 12.30 31.81
C TYR A 64 24.79 11.60 31.81
N PRO A 65 24.75 10.28 32.04
CA PRO A 65 23.49 9.56 32.06
C PRO A 65 22.62 10.02 33.24
N PRO A 66 21.29 10.06 33.07
CA PRO A 66 20.36 10.47 34.12
C PRO A 66 20.46 9.51 35.32
N ARG A 67 20.57 10.08 36.53
CA ARG A 67 20.89 9.36 37.78
C ARG A 67 19.66 8.87 38.54
N ASN A 68 18.51 9.47 38.27
CA ASN A 68 17.24 9.20 38.95
C ASN A 68 16.06 9.36 37.98
N LEU A 69 14.84 9.07 38.43
CA LEU A 69 13.65 9.11 37.60
C LEU A 69 13.28 10.53 37.16
N SER A 70 13.46 11.53 38.02
CA SER A 70 13.20 12.93 37.68
C SER A 70 14.11 13.39 36.55
N GLU A 71 15.42 13.10 36.63
CA GLU A 71 16.38 13.38 35.55
C GLU A 71 16.03 12.60 34.26
N LYS A 72 15.60 11.34 34.35
CA LYS A 72 15.15 10.56 33.18
C LYS A 72 13.94 11.20 32.50
N LEU A 73 12.92 11.60 33.28
CA LEU A 73 11.74 12.29 32.77
C LEU A 73 12.12 13.61 32.11
N GLU A 74 13.00 14.39 32.72
CA GLU A 74 13.47 15.65 32.13
C GLU A 74 14.22 15.44 30.82
N THR A 75 15.00 14.37 30.74
CA THR A 75 15.81 14.04 29.56
C THR A 75 14.94 13.56 28.39
N TYR A 76 14.00 12.65 28.65
CA TYR A 76 13.30 11.91 27.59
C TYR A 76 11.90 12.46 27.27
N ILE A 77 11.20 13.06 28.24
CA ILE A 77 9.82 13.52 28.03
C ILE A 77 9.82 15.01 27.64
N GLN A 78 9.27 15.27 26.46
CA GLN A 78 9.09 16.61 25.90
C GLN A 78 7.61 16.90 25.73
N GLU A 79 7.14 18.02 26.26
CA GLU A 79 5.77 18.49 26.03
C GLU A 79 5.51 18.73 24.54
N LYS A 80 4.25 18.59 24.14
CA LYS A 80 3.77 18.76 22.75
C LYS A 80 4.37 17.77 21.76
N THR A 81 4.95 16.67 22.24
CA THR A 81 5.43 15.57 21.40
C THR A 81 4.52 14.36 21.54
N LEU A 82 4.31 13.65 20.42
CA LEU A 82 3.60 12.38 20.41
C LEU A 82 4.50 11.28 20.98
N VAL A 83 3.96 10.49 21.90
CA VAL A 83 4.59 9.30 22.44
C VAL A 83 3.60 8.13 22.42
N ALA A 84 4.12 6.90 22.42
CA ALA A 84 3.33 5.72 22.71
C ALA A 84 3.87 5.07 23.98
N VAL A 85 2.99 4.69 24.90
CA VAL A 85 3.36 4.17 26.20
C VAL A 85 2.70 2.81 26.40
N GLU A 86 3.50 1.78 26.62
CA GLU A 86 3.03 0.52 27.15
C GLU A 86 2.83 0.68 28.66
N VAL A 87 1.63 0.35 29.13
CA VAL A 87 1.21 0.54 30.53
C VAL A 87 0.56 -0.71 31.09
N ILE A 88 0.69 -0.88 32.41
CA ILE A 88 -0.21 -1.72 33.18
C ILE A 88 -1.26 -0.81 33.80
N GLN A 89 -2.50 -0.91 33.30
CA GLN A 89 -3.65 -0.25 33.89
C GLN A 89 -4.14 -1.06 35.09
N GLN A 90 -4.35 -0.39 36.22
CA GLN A 90 -4.95 -0.98 37.42
C GLN A 90 -6.13 -0.15 37.88
N ILE A 91 -7.27 -0.79 38.15
CA ILE A 91 -8.45 -0.17 38.76
C ILE A 91 -8.77 -0.91 40.06
N GLU A 92 -8.82 -0.16 41.17
CA GLU A 92 -9.27 -0.65 42.48
C GLU A 92 -10.28 0.33 43.09
N GLY A 93 -11.56 -0.05 43.05
CA GLY A 93 -12.65 0.85 43.40
C GLY A 93 -12.69 2.07 42.48
N GLU A 94 -12.44 3.25 43.04
CA GLU A 94 -12.39 4.53 42.29
C GLU A 94 -10.96 4.90 41.85
N LYS A 95 -9.94 4.17 42.32
CA LYS A 95 -8.54 4.45 41.98
C LYS A 95 -8.22 3.84 40.62
N THR A 96 -7.68 4.65 39.71
CA THR A 96 -7.11 4.19 38.45
C THR A 96 -5.65 4.62 38.36
N GLN A 97 -4.76 3.70 37.99
CA GLN A 97 -3.34 3.97 37.83
C GLN A 97 -2.83 3.37 36.51
N PHE A 98 -1.94 4.09 35.84
CA PHE A 98 -1.26 3.65 34.61
C PHE A 98 0.25 3.63 34.87
N ASP A 99 0.79 2.44 35.10
CA ASP A 99 2.23 2.27 35.33
C ASP A 99 2.96 1.96 34.03
N ALA A 100 3.84 2.85 33.59
CA ALA A 100 4.59 2.68 32.34
C ALA A 100 5.59 1.52 32.44
N THR A 101 5.52 0.58 31.49
CA THR A 101 6.55 -0.43 31.26
C THR A 101 7.57 0.04 30.23
N CYS A 102 7.12 0.68 29.15
CA CYS A 102 7.96 1.22 28.10
C CYS A 102 7.36 2.52 27.55
N VAL A 103 8.17 3.58 27.45
CA VAL A 103 7.85 4.81 26.72
C VAL A 103 8.59 4.77 25.38
N HIS A 104 7.84 4.73 24.30
CA HIS A 104 8.35 4.79 22.94
C HIS A 104 8.45 6.25 22.49
N LEU A 105 9.69 6.68 22.22
CA LEU A 105 10.03 8.02 21.77
C LEU A 105 10.03 8.04 20.25
N LEU A 106 9.14 8.86 19.69
CA LEU A 106 8.87 8.92 18.26
C LEU A 106 9.64 10.04 17.56
N THR A 107 10.31 10.88 18.34
CA THR A 107 11.00 12.08 17.90
C THR A 107 12.46 12.09 18.29
N THR A 108 13.24 12.95 17.63
CA THR A 108 14.57 13.37 18.08
C THR A 108 14.46 14.36 19.25
N PRO A 109 15.57 14.68 19.95
CA PRO A 109 15.57 15.74 20.96
C PRO A 109 15.17 17.13 20.45
N LYS A 110 15.18 17.35 19.13
CA LYS A 110 14.70 18.59 18.48
C LYS A 110 13.20 18.52 18.11
N SER A 111 12.50 17.51 18.63
CA SER A 111 11.09 17.24 18.37
C SER A 111 10.79 17.10 16.87
N GLN A 112 11.64 16.37 16.14
CA GLN A 112 11.42 15.96 14.75
C GLN A 112 11.07 14.48 14.73
N TYR A 113 10.03 14.07 14.00
CA TYR A 113 9.66 12.65 13.92
C TYR A 113 10.74 11.81 13.25
N LEU A 114 11.07 10.67 13.85
CA LEU A 114 12.09 9.75 13.34
C LEU A 114 11.70 9.19 11.96
N PHE A 115 10.43 8.85 11.78
CA PHE A 115 9.89 8.37 10.51
C PHE A 115 9.68 9.46 9.45
N GLU A 116 9.93 10.74 9.75
CA GLU A 116 9.96 11.83 8.75
C GLU A 116 11.39 12.18 8.31
N GLN A 117 12.41 11.48 8.83
CA GLN A 117 13.79 11.67 8.40
C GLN A 117 14.01 11.15 6.98
N THR A 118 14.90 11.83 6.25
CA THR A 118 15.14 11.62 4.81
C THR A 118 15.38 10.16 4.41
N HIS A 119 16.13 9.39 5.20
CA HIS A 119 16.49 8.01 4.85
C HIS A 119 15.58 6.94 5.47
N TRP A 120 14.58 7.30 6.28
CA TRP A 120 13.79 6.32 7.04
C TRP A 120 13.11 5.28 6.14
N TRP A 121 12.29 5.75 5.20
CA TRP A 121 11.55 4.89 4.28
C TRP A 121 12.45 4.27 3.20
N LEU A 122 13.55 4.94 2.82
CA LEU A 122 14.55 4.40 1.90
C LEU A 122 15.28 3.19 2.50
N ASN A 123 15.67 3.28 3.77
CA ASN A 123 16.30 2.18 4.48
C ASN A 123 15.31 1.03 4.66
N GLN A 124 14.07 1.33 5.07
CA GLN A 124 13.06 0.32 5.34
C GLN A 124 12.70 -0.48 4.07
N ILE A 125 12.43 0.18 2.93
CA ILE A 125 12.19 -0.55 1.68
C ILE A 125 13.40 -1.36 1.22
N SER A 126 14.62 -0.84 1.39
CA SER A 126 15.85 -1.57 1.02
C SER A 126 16.05 -2.81 1.88
N ARG A 127 15.84 -2.71 3.20
CA ARG A 127 15.95 -3.86 4.12
C ARG A 127 14.89 -4.92 3.82
N MET A 128 13.65 -4.50 3.54
CA MET A 128 12.60 -5.44 3.12
C MET A 128 12.93 -6.11 1.78
N ALA A 129 13.39 -5.35 0.78
CA ALA A 129 13.75 -5.86 -0.54
C ALA A 129 14.90 -6.87 -0.45
N ASP A 130 15.96 -6.54 0.28
CA ASP A 130 17.09 -7.44 0.50
C ASP A 130 16.64 -8.73 1.17
N GLU A 131 15.82 -8.64 2.23
CA GLU A 131 15.35 -9.81 2.97
C GLU A 131 14.45 -10.72 2.13
N TRP A 132 13.48 -10.16 1.39
CA TRP A 132 12.63 -10.95 0.50
C TRP A 132 13.45 -11.70 -0.55
N LEU A 133 14.48 -11.06 -1.09
CA LEU A 133 15.35 -11.69 -2.07
C LEU A 133 16.28 -12.75 -1.45
N ASP A 134 16.77 -12.52 -0.23
CA ASP A 134 17.60 -13.48 0.48
C ASP A 134 16.78 -14.70 0.93
N ASP A 135 15.56 -14.51 1.43
CA ASP A 135 14.62 -15.60 1.80
C ASP A 135 14.28 -16.49 0.59
N LEU A 136 13.98 -15.87 -0.55
CA LEU A 136 13.54 -16.59 -1.74
C LEU A 136 14.70 -17.19 -2.53
N PHE A 137 15.85 -16.53 -2.59
CA PHE A 137 16.90 -16.85 -3.57
C PHE A 137 18.30 -17.03 -2.96
N GLY A 138 18.45 -16.86 -1.64
CA GLY A 138 19.72 -16.91 -0.93
C GLY A 138 20.68 -15.81 -1.36
N ASP A 139 21.98 -16.13 -1.40
CA ASP A 139 23.06 -15.19 -1.71
C ASP A 139 23.14 -14.73 -3.17
N ARG A 140 22.14 -15.08 -4.01
CA ARG A 140 22.10 -14.62 -5.40
C ARG A 140 21.98 -13.10 -5.48
N ARG A 141 22.62 -12.53 -6.49
CA ARG A 141 22.62 -11.08 -6.79
C ARG A 141 22.24 -10.73 -8.22
N ASN A 142 22.26 -11.74 -9.11
CA ASN A 142 21.70 -11.68 -10.45
C ASN A 142 20.65 -12.78 -10.55
N TYR A 143 19.58 -12.50 -11.30
CA TYR A 143 18.41 -13.37 -11.35
C TYR A 143 18.04 -13.67 -12.80
N THR A 144 17.55 -14.88 -13.01
CA THR A 144 17.03 -15.34 -14.31
C THR A 144 15.62 -15.92 -14.14
N GLU A 145 14.92 -16.08 -15.26
CA GLU A 145 13.63 -16.79 -15.29
C GLU A 145 13.75 -18.20 -14.64
N ALA A 146 14.88 -18.88 -14.86
CA ALA A 146 15.13 -20.21 -14.30
C ALA A 146 15.25 -20.18 -12.77
N ASP A 147 15.92 -19.17 -12.19
CA ASP A 147 16.02 -19.01 -10.74
C ASP A 147 14.63 -18.81 -10.12
N PHE A 148 13.77 -17.96 -10.72
CA PHE A 148 12.38 -17.80 -10.29
C PHE A 148 11.60 -19.10 -10.43
N SER A 149 11.78 -19.79 -11.55
CA SER A 149 11.14 -21.08 -11.78
C SER A 149 11.50 -22.11 -10.71
N GLU A 150 12.75 -22.12 -10.22
CA GLU A 150 13.29 -23.06 -9.25
C GLU A 150 13.14 -22.62 -7.78
N LEU A 151 13.08 -21.33 -7.48
CA LEU A 151 13.24 -20.86 -6.09
C LEU A 151 12.10 -20.03 -5.58
N TYR A 152 11.39 -19.28 -6.43
CA TYR A 152 10.25 -18.49 -5.97
C TYR A 152 9.23 -19.37 -5.24
N ARG A 153 8.64 -18.85 -4.17
CA ARG A 153 7.57 -19.48 -3.39
C ARG A 153 6.58 -18.41 -2.98
N THR A 154 5.29 -18.73 -3.01
CA THR A 154 4.26 -17.86 -2.43
C THR A 154 4.24 -17.96 -0.91
N ASN A 155 4.36 -19.19 -0.38
CA ASN A 155 4.16 -19.45 1.04
C ASN A 155 5.49 -19.55 1.77
N LEU A 156 5.75 -18.56 2.63
CA LEU A 156 6.92 -18.48 3.51
C LEU A 156 6.46 -18.43 4.97
N ASN A 157 7.07 -19.25 5.83
CA ASN A 157 6.79 -19.21 7.26
C ASN A 157 7.30 -17.90 7.89
N ILE A 158 7.05 -17.71 9.19
CA ILE A 158 7.37 -16.44 9.88
C ILE A 158 8.84 -16.01 9.78
N ILE A 159 9.76 -16.98 9.67
CA ILE A 159 11.21 -16.73 9.57
C ILE A 159 11.72 -16.76 8.11
N GLY A 160 10.82 -16.71 7.12
CA GLY A 160 11.19 -16.62 5.70
C GLY A 160 11.52 -17.95 5.01
N LEU A 161 11.35 -19.09 5.68
CA LEU A 161 11.62 -20.40 5.08
C LEU A 161 10.41 -20.97 4.33
N SER A 162 10.68 -21.88 3.39
CA SER A 162 9.65 -22.59 2.64
C SER A 162 8.69 -23.36 3.54
N THR A 163 7.42 -23.41 3.14
CA THR A 163 6.39 -24.28 3.73
C THR A 163 6.19 -25.54 2.88
N ASP A 164 5.38 -26.48 3.37
CA ASP A 164 4.99 -27.68 2.61
C ASP A 164 4.11 -27.37 1.39
N ASN A 165 3.56 -26.15 1.27
CA ASN A 165 2.76 -25.74 0.13
C ASN A 165 3.64 -25.12 -0.97
N GLU A 166 3.97 -25.93 -1.97
CA GLU A 166 4.83 -25.53 -3.10
C GLU A 166 4.12 -24.75 -4.22
N ILE A 167 2.91 -24.21 -4.00
CA ILE A 167 2.26 -23.36 -4.99
C ILE A 167 3.08 -22.07 -5.23
N GLN A 168 3.24 -21.74 -6.51
CA GLN A 168 3.71 -20.45 -6.98
C GLN A 168 2.50 -19.74 -7.61
N GLU A 169 1.99 -18.72 -6.92
CA GLU A 169 0.80 -17.98 -7.34
C GLU A 169 1.19 -16.74 -8.14
N MET A 170 0.47 -16.50 -9.23
CA MET A 170 0.76 -15.46 -10.21
C MET A 170 0.51 -14.06 -9.65
N ALA A 171 -0.62 -13.83 -8.98
CA ALA A 171 -0.96 -12.52 -8.43
C ALA A 171 0.04 -12.10 -7.34
N THR A 172 0.46 -13.04 -6.49
CA THR A 172 1.50 -12.84 -5.47
C THR A 172 2.87 -12.55 -6.09
N LEU A 173 3.22 -13.25 -7.18
CA LEU A 173 4.46 -12.97 -7.92
C LEU A 173 4.44 -11.55 -8.50
N SER A 174 3.35 -11.17 -9.14
CA SER A 174 3.20 -9.82 -9.71
C SER A 174 3.29 -8.74 -8.63
N ARG A 175 2.74 -8.99 -7.45
CA ARG A 175 2.89 -8.13 -6.26
C ARG A 175 4.35 -7.98 -5.82
N LEU A 176 5.13 -9.07 -5.81
CA LEU A 176 6.57 -8.98 -5.52
C LEU A 176 7.33 -8.17 -6.58
N ILE A 177 7.01 -8.38 -7.87
CA ILE A 177 7.59 -7.60 -8.98
C ILE A 177 7.31 -6.11 -8.81
N TYR A 178 6.10 -5.74 -8.40
CA TYR A 178 5.74 -4.35 -8.07
C TYR A 178 6.67 -3.79 -6.99
N GLY A 179 6.83 -4.49 -5.87
CA GLY A 179 7.69 -4.03 -4.77
C GLY A 179 9.14 -3.86 -5.18
N LEU A 180 9.70 -4.83 -5.89
CA LEU A 180 11.08 -4.78 -6.38
C LEU A 180 11.27 -3.62 -7.38
N SER A 181 10.29 -3.38 -8.26
CA SER A 181 10.30 -2.25 -9.19
C SER A 181 10.23 -0.91 -8.45
N SER A 182 9.39 -0.80 -7.43
CA SER A 182 9.27 0.39 -6.57
C SER A 182 10.52 0.61 -5.70
N ALA A 183 11.15 -0.46 -5.22
CA ALA A 183 12.42 -0.40 -4.51
C ALA A 183 13.54 0.09 -5.42
N TYR A 184 13.63 -0.41 -6.66
CA TYR A 184 14.55 0.12 -7.66
C TYR A 184 14.28 1.61 -7.92
N LEU A 185 13.02 1.97 -8.14
CA LEU A 185 12.61 3.34 -8.42
C LEU A 185 13.08 4.33 -7.35
N LEU A 186 13.07 3.96 -6.07
CA LEU A 186 13.56 4.82 -4.97
C LEU A 186 15.07 4.78 -4.74
N THR A 187 15.74 3.67 -5.04
CA THR A 187 17.11 3.42 -4.55
C THR A 187 18.15 3.33 -5.66
N GLY A 188 17.73 3.09 -6.90
CA GLY A 188 18.62 2.82 -8.04
C GLY A 188 19.37 1.49 -7.93
N ASN A 189 19.03 0.63 -6.96
CA ASN A 189 19.75 -0.62 -6.70
C ASN A 189 19.46 -1.66 -7.80
N GLN A 190 20.47 -1.94 -8.63
CA GLN A 190 20.37 -2.84 -9.78
C GLN A 190 19.97 -4.28 -9.43
N ARG A 191 20.22 -4.72 -8.18
CA ARG A 191 19.76 -6.04 -7.70
C ARG A 191 18.24 -6.16 -7.80
N TYR A 192 17.52 -5.09 -7.42
CA TYR A 192 16.06 -5.09 -7.42
C TYR A 192 15.50 -5.07 -8.84
N LEU A 193 16.12 -4.31 -9.75
CA LEU A 193 15.75 -4.31 -11.16
C LEU A 193 16.00 -5.67 -11.82
N SER A 194 17.16 -6.29 -11.57
CA SER A 194 17.46 -7.63 -12.10
C SER A 194 16.44 -8.68 -11.63
N ALA A 195 16.06 -8.64 -10.35
CA ALA A 195 15.04 -9.53 -9.82
C ALA A 195 13.65 -9.25 -10.41
N ALA A 196 13.26 -7.98 -10.54
CA ALA A 196 11.99 -7.61 -11.15
C ALA A 196 11.90 -8.08 -12.61
N ALA A 197 12.95 -7.88 -13.41
CA ALA A 197 13.04 -8.34 -14.80
C ALA A 197 12.88 -9.86 -14.91
N ALA A 198 13.65 -10.63 -14.12
CA ALA A 198 13.54 -12.08 -14.08
C ALA A 198 12.16 -12.55 -13.61
N GLY A 199 11.54 -11.84 -12.67
CA GLY A 199 10.17 -12.11 -12.23
C GLY A 199 9.15 -11.86 -13.33
N VAL A 200 9.29 -10.79 -14.13
CA VAL A 200 8.43 -10.50 -15.28
C VAL A 200 8.56 -11.57 -16.36
N ASP A 201 9.78 -11.96 -16.70
CA ASP A 201 10.03 -13.04 -17.66
C ASP A 201 9.37 -14.35 -17.18
N PHE A 202 9.55 -14.67 -15.90
CA PHE A 202 8.93 -15.83 -15.29
C PHE A 202 7.41 -15.75 -15.28
N GLN A 203 6.83 -14.58 -14.96
CA GLN A 203 5.39 -14.37 -14.97
C GLN A 203 4.82 -14.66 -16.37
N ARG A 204 5.45 -14.08 -17.41
CA ARG A 204 5.05 -14.22 -18.82
C ARG A 204 5.23 -15.64 -19.34
N ALA A 205 6.31 -16.33 -18.94
CA ALA A 205 6.58 -17.69 -19.41
C ALA A 205 5.70 -18.73 -18.72
N ALA A 206 5.45 -18.57 -17.42
CA ALA A 206 4.86 -19.63 -16.60
C ALA A 206 3.33 -19.51 -16.40
N PHE A 207 2.74 -18.32 -16.50
CA PHE A 207 1.33 -18.12 -16.14
C PHE A 207 0.45 -17.55 -17.26
N ARG A 208 1.06 -17.06 -18.35
CA ARG A 208 0.34 -16.44 -19.46
C ARG A 208 -0.41 -17.49 -20.30
N SER A 209 -1.69 -17.27 -20.51
CA SER A 209 -2.53 -18.00 -21.45
C SER A 209 -3.07 -17.03 -22.51
N LEU A 210 -2.64 -17.21 -23.76
CA LEU A 210 -3.09 -16.37 -24.86
C LEU A 210 -4.27 -17.02 -25.58
N SER A 211 -5.21 -16.20 -26.05
CA SER A 211 -6.19 -16.66 -27.04
C SER A 211 -5.50 -17.14 -28.31
N HIS A 212 -6.17 -17.98 -29.10
CA HIS A 212 -5.60 -18.52 -30.35
C HIS A 212 -5.15 -17.43 -31.33
N ASP A 213 -5.84 -16.29 -31.35
CA ASP A 213 -5.51 -15.13 -32.18
C ASP A 213 -4.51 -14.15 -31.52
N GLY A 214 -4.04 -14.46 -30.30
CA GLY A 214 -3.10 -13.65 -29.54
C GLY A 214 -3.66 -12.32 -29.03
N LYS A 215 -4.97 -12.06 -29.17
CA LYS A 215 -5.57 -10.76 -28.80
C LYS A 215 -5.82 -10.60 -27.32
N TYR A 216 -6.00 -11.69 -26.59
CA TYR A 216 -6.39 -11.71 -25.19
C TYR A 216 -5.34 -12.46 -24.37
N CYS A 217 -5.14 -11.98 -23.15
CA CYS A 217 -4.28 -12.62 -22.17
C CYS A 217 -5.12 -12.93 -20.92
N PHE A 218 -5.10 -14.19 -20.52
CA PHE A 218 -5.60 -14.67 -19.23
C PHE A 218 -4.41 -15.19 -18.43
N TRP A 219 -4.37 -14.89 -17.15
CA TRP A 219 -3.32 -15.31 -16.26
C TRP A 219 -3.82 -16.49 -15.42
N ALA A 220 -3.07 -17.59 -15.41
CA ALA A 220 -3.33 -18.70 -14.51
C ALA A 220 -3.19 -18.27 -13.05
N TYR A 221 -4.04 -18.81 -12.18
CA TYR A 221 -3.92 -18.65 -10.73
C TYR A 221 -2.51 -18.97 -10.24
N GLY A 222 -1.97 -20.12 -10.66
CA GLY A 222 -0.68 -20.55 -10.18
C GLY A 222 -0.13 -21.79 -10.87
N ARG A 223 0.98 -22.29 -10.34
CA ARG A 223 1.54 -23.58 -10.71
C ARG A 223 2.13 -24.26 -9.48
N ARG A 224 1.96 -25.57 -9.39
CA ARG A 224 2.38 -26.38 -8.24
C ARG A 224 3.41 -27.40 -8.69
N ARG A 225 4.55 -27.45 -7.99
CA ARG A 225 5.51 -28.52 -8.23
C ARG A 225 4.98 -29.83 -7.71
N GLN A 226 5.21 -30.88 -8.49
CA GLN A 226 4.85 -32.24 -8.16
C GLN A 226 6.13 -33.08 -8.16
N LYS A 227 6.05 -34.33 -7.68
CA LYS A 227 7.16 -35.27 -7.72
C LYS A 227 7.75 -35.44 -9.14
N TYR A 228 6.88 -35.35 -10.16
CA TYR A 228 7.26 -35.40 -11.57
C TYR A 228 6.63 -34.22 -12.32
N GLY A 229 7.42 -33.18 -12.57
CA GLY A 229 6.99 -31.99 -13.31
C GLY A 229 6.20 -30.97 -12.50
N THR A 230 5.54 -30.07 -13.21
CA THR A 230 4.79 -28.95 -12.64
C THR A 230 3.36 -28.97 -13.16
N GLU A 231 2.40 -28.92 -12.24
CA GLU A 231 0.97 -28.79 -12.53
C GLU A 231 0.64 -27.31 -12.74
N TRP A 232 0.05 -26.97 -13.89
CA TRP A 232 -0.39 -25.62 -14.18
C TRP A 232 -1.87 -25.45 -13.80
N LYS A 233 -2.19 -24.39 -13.05
CA LYS A 233 -3.51 -24.16 -12.48
C LYS A 233 -4.11 -22.87 -13.03
N LEU A 234 -4.99 -23.02 -14.00
CA LEU A 234 -5.71 -21.89 -14.59
C LEU A 234 -6.67 -21.24 -13.59
N LEU A 235 -7.44 -22.07 -12.88
CA LEU A 235 -8.52 -21.62 -11.99
C LEU A 235 -8.00 -21.32 -10.58
N SER A 236 -8.62 -20.35 -9.92
CA SER A 236 -8.30 -20.03 -8.53
C SER A 236 -8.52 -21.24 -7.62
N GLU A 237 -7.67 -21.38 -6.60
CA GLU A 237 -7.88 -22.31 -5.48
C GLU A 237 -8.18 -21.55 -4.17
N ASP A 238 -8.27 -20.22 -4.21
CA ASP A 238 -8.45 -19.41 -3.01
C ASP A 238 -9.93 -19.20 -2.65
N GLY A 239 -10.25 -19.44 -1.38
CA GLY A 239 -11.47 -18.97 -0.71
C GLY A 239 -12.76 -19.00 -1.54
N THR A 240 -13.37 -17.84 -1.71
CA THR A 240 -14.64 -17.67 -2.43
C THR A 240 -14.50 -17.66 -3.95
N ASP A 241 -13.27 -17.66 -4.44
CA ASP A 241 -12.95 -17.51 -5.86
C ASP A 241 -12.62 -18.88 -6.48
N ALA A 242 -12.46 -19.90 -5.64
CA ALA A 242 -12.10 -21.27 -6.00
C ALA A 242 -12.94 -21.84 -7.14
N GLY A 243 -12.27 -22.39 -8.15
CA GLY A 243 -12.90 -23.00 -9.33
C GLY A 243 -13.38 -21.99 -10.38
N THR A 244 -13.03 -20.72 -10.27
CA THR A 244 -13.42 -19.66 -11.22
C THR A 244 -12.21 -18.88 -11.74
N MET A 245 -12.46 -17.89 -12.61
CA MET A 245 -11.48 -16.90 -13.06
C MET A 245 -11.82 -15.52 -12.48
N PRO A 246 -11.42 -15.21 -11.23
CA PRO A 246 -11.71 -13.94 -10.58
C PRO A 246 -10.98 -12.78 -11.26
N LEU A 247 -11.69 -11.68 -11.52
CA LEU A 247 -11.12 -10.47 -12.11
C LEU A 247 -10.02 -9.88 -11.22
N TYR A 248 -10.18 -9.96 -9.91
CA TYR A 248 -9.21 -9.48 -8.93
C TYR A 248 -7.81 -10.06 -9.18
N GLU A 249 -7.67 -11.37 -9.36
CA GLU A 249 -6.36 -11.98 -9.63
C GLU A 249 -5.78 -11.50 -10.95
N GLN A 250 -6.62 -11.29 -11.97
CA GLN A 250 -6.20 -10.76 -13.27
C GLN A 250 -5.76 -9.30 -13.18
N ILE A 251 -6.44 -8.47 -12.36
CA ILE A 251 -6.03 -7.09 -12.09
C ILE A 251 -4.65 -7.07 -11.44
N TYR A 252 -4.43 -7.89 -10.40
CA TYR A 252 -3.12 -7.95 -9.73
C TYR A 252 -2.03 -8.54 -10.61
N ALA A 253 -2.35 -9.30 -11.65
CA ALA A 253 -1.37 -9.69 -12.68
C ALA A 253 -0.69 -8.46 -13.31
N LEU A 254 -1.43 -7.35 -13.47
CA LEU A 254 -0.92 -6.12 -14.07
C LEU A 254 -0.12 -5.23 -13.12
N ALA A 255 -0.17 -5.45 -11.80
CA ALA A 255 0.49 -4.58 -10.84
C ALA A 255 2.01 -4.53 -11.06
N GLY A 256 2.66 -5.70 -11.06
CA GLY A 256 4.08 -5.82 -11.31
C GLY A 256 4.47 -5.39 -12.72
N LEU A 257 3.73 -5.84 -13.73
CA LEU A 257 4.01 -5.52 -15.14
C LEU A 257 3.98 -4.01 -15.38
N THR A 258 3.01 -3.30 -14.83
CA THR A 258 2.85 -1.86 -15.05
C THR A 258 3.93 -1.06 -14.34
N GLN A 259 4.26 -1.41 -13.09
CA GLN A 259 5.31 -0.71 -12.37
C GLN A 259 6.69 -0.99 -12.98
N TYR A 260 6.95 -2.22 -13.45
CA TYR A 260 8.15 -2.56 -14.19
C TYR A 260 8.23 -1.81 -15.53
N TYR A 261 7.13 -1.77 -16.29
CA TYR A 261 7.05 -1.00 -17.53
C TYR A 261 7.33 0.48 -17.29
N ARG A 262 6.75 1.07 -16.24
CA ARG A 262 6.96 2.47 -15.89
C ARG A 262 8.45 2.82 -15.67
N ILE A 263 9.24 1.89 -15.15
CA ILE A 263 10.67 2.12 -14.90
C ILE A 263 11.57 1.71 -16.07
N THR A 264 11.05 0.97 -17.06
CA THR A 264 11.85 0.39 -18.15
C THR A 264 11.43 0.74 -19.58
N ASN A 265 10.18 1.16 -19.83
CA ASN A 265 9.61 1.26 -21.17
C ASN A 265 9.71 -0.04 -22.00
N ASP A 266 9.63 -1.22 -21.35
CA ASP A 266 9.67 -2.50 -22.03
C ASP A 266 8.43 -2.73 -22.92
N SER A 267 8.63 -2.78 -24.25
CA SER A 267 7.55 -2.90 -25.23
C SER A 267 6.81 -4.23 -25.16
N ASP A 268 7.51 -5.30 -24.80
CA ASP A 268 6.92 -6.63 -24.67
C ASP A 268 5.96 -6.69 -23.49
N VAL A 269 6.33 -6.03 -22.39
CA VAL A 269 5.49 -5.89 -21.20
C VAL A 269 4.26 -5.04 -21.50
N LEU A 270 4.43 -3.93 -22.23
CA LEU A 270 3.30 -3.09 -22.65
C LEU A 270 2.28 -3.87 -23.48
N GLU A 271 2.73 -4.75 -24.38
CA GLU A 271 1.83 -5.56 -25.20
C GLU A 271 1.01 -6.55 -24.34
N GLU A 272 1.59 -7.14 -23.29
CA GLU A 272 0.85 -7.98 -22.36
C GLU A 272 -0.17 -7.19 -21.52
N ILE A 273 0.19 -5.97 -21.12
CA ILE A 273 -0.74 -5.05 -20.45
C ILE A 273 -1.93 -4.75 -21.38
N ARG A 274 -1.69 -4.45 -22.67
CA ARG A 274 -2.75 -4.19 -23.66
C ARG A 274 -3.69 -5.36 -23.85
N ARG A 275 -3.16 -6.58 -23.98
CA ARG A 275 -3.96 -7.80 -24.15
C ARG A 275 -4.81 -8.09 -22.93
N THR A 276 -4.26 -7.91 -21.73
CA THR A 276 -4.98 -8.14 -20.48
C THR A 276 -6.09 -7.10 -20.27
N VAL A 277 -5.83 -5.82 -20.54
CA VAL A 277 -6.87 -4.77 -20.49
C VAL A 277 -8.00 -5.05 -21.49
N ARG A 278 -7.65 -5.56 -22.69
CA ARG A 278 -8.66 -6.00 -23.66
C ARG A 278 -9.50 -7.17 -23.12
N THR A 279 -8.90 -8.11 -22.41
CA THR A 279 -9.63 -9.18 -21.71
C THR A 279 -10.65 -8.61 -20.73
N PHE A 280 -10.28 -7.59 -19.94
CA PHE A 280 -11.22 -6.96 -19.00
C PHE A 280 -12.44 -6.37 -19.70
N ASN A 281 -12.19 -5.60 -20.77
CA ASN A 281 -13.25 -4.90 -21.49
C ASN A 281 -14.17 -5.81 -22.31
N ASP A 282 -13.67 -6.93 -22.80
CA ASP A 282 -14.46 -7.81 -23.66
C ASP A 282 -15.18 -8.92 -22.90
N PHE A 283 -14.67 -9.34 -21.73
CA PHE A 283 -15.25 -10.46 -20.97
C PHE A 283 -15.89 -10.05 -19.64
N TYR A 284 -15.36 -9.05 -18.94
CA TYR A 284 -15.81 -8.68 -17.60
C TYR A 284 -16.68 -7.42 -17.55
N TRP A 285 -16.53 -6.52 -18.53
CA TRP A 285 -17.25 -5.25 -18.54
C TRP A 285 -18.75 -5.45 -18.83
N ASP A 286 -19.59 -4.92 -17.95
CA ASP A 286 -21.05 -4.95 -18.08
C ASP A 286 -21.53 -3.92 -19.11
N SER A 287 -21.48 -4.31 -20.40
CA SER A 287 -21.82 -3.47 -21.54
C SER A 287 -22.58 -4.25 -22.61
N GLN A 288 -23.75 -3.75 -22.99
CA GLN A 288 -24.53 -4.30 -24.11
C GLN A 288 -23.84 -4.17 -25.47
N ALA A 289 -22.91 -3.21 -25.60
CA ALA A 289 -22.10 -3.07 -26.81
C ALA A 289 -21.13 -4.24 -27.00
N LYS A 290 -20.76 -4.91 -25.90
CA LYS A 290 -19.88 -6.09 -25.92
C LYS A 290 -20.67 -7.38 -25.94
N ASN A 291 -21.75 -7.44 -25.18
CA ASN A 291 -22.63 -8.60 -25.16
C ASN A 291 -24.09 -8.17 -24.93
N PRO A 292 -25.01 -8.38 -25.90
CA PRO A 292 -26.39 -7.92 -25.80
C PRO A 292 -27.19 -8.61 -24.69
N ASP A 293 -26.72 -9.74 -24.17
CA ASP A 293 -27.35 -10.44 -23.05
C ASP A 293 -27.02 -9.78 -21.69
N PHE A 294 -26.02 -8.92 -21.64
CA PHE A 294 -25.64 -8.25 -20.40
C PHE A 294 -26.65 -7.14 -20.03
N PRO A 295 -26.84 -6.87 -18.72
CA PRO A 295 -27.67 -5.76 -18.27
C PRO A 295 -27.26 -4.41 -18.88
N GLY A 296 -25.95 -4.18 -19.05
CA GLY A 296 -25.42 -2.92 -19.58
C GLY A 296 -25.41 -1.78 -18.56
N GLU A 297 -25.36 -2.10 -17.26
CA GLU A 297 -25.43 -1.13 -16.16
C GLU A 297 -24.04 -0.56 -15.79
N GLY A 298 -23.00 -0.88 -16.56
CA GLY A 298 -21.63 -0.39 -16.36
C GLY A 298 -20.87 -1.07 -15.22
N GLY A 299 -19.56 -0.82 -15.12
CA GLY A 299 -18.68 -1.52 -14.18
C GLY A 299 -18.32 -2.94 -14.65
N TYR A 300 -17.56 -3.67 -13.84
CA TYR A 300 -17.04 -5.00 -14.20
C TYR A 300 -17.56 -6.07 -13.25
N PHE A 301 -17.98 -7.19 -13.83
CA PHE A 301 -18.29 -8.41 -13.09
C PHE A 301 -17.03 -8.97 -12.43
N SER A 302 -17.23 -9.62 -11.30
CA SER A 302 -16.14 -10.08 -10.44
C SER A 302 -15.50 -11.40 -10.88
N HIS A 303 -16.23 -12.23 -11.63
CA HIS A 303 -15.80 -13.59 -11.96
C HIS A 303 -16.26 -13.99 -13.37
N LEU A 304 -15.52 -14.93 -13.99
CA LEU A 304 -15.97 -15.68 -15.15
C LEU A 304 -16.02 -17.17 -14.84
N ASP A 305 -16.99 -17.84 -15.43
CA ASP A 305 -16.98 -19.28 -15.61
C ASP A 305 -16.00 -19.62 -16.74
N TYR A 306 -15.04 -20.50 -16.46
CA TYR A 306 -13.97 -20.87 -17.38
C TYR A 306 -14.44 -21.69 -18.59
N VAL A 307 -15.63 -22.31 -18.53
CA VAL A 307 -16.18 -23.09 -19.65
C VAL A 307 -16.85 -22.17 -20.65
N THR A 308 -17.71 -21.28 -20.16
CA THR A 308 -18.53 -20.40 -21.00
C THR A 308 -17.86 -19.06 -21.27
N MET A 309 -16.84 -18.70 -20.50
CA MET A 309 -16.22 -17.38 -20.45
C MET A 309 -17.23 -16.26 -20.16
N ARG A 310 -18.27 -16.58 -19.37
CA ARG A 310 -19.36 -15.65 -19.04
C ARG A 310 -19.48 -15.39 -17.54
N PRO A 311 -19.82 -14.15 -17.14
CA PRO A 311 -20.03 -13.78 -15.75
C PRO A 311 -21.42 -14.16 -15.20
N ASP A 312 -22.36 -14.50 -16.07
CA ASP A 312 -23.75 -14.84 -15.74
C ASP A 312 -24.06 -16.33 -15.78
N SER A 313 -23.02 -17.18 -15.89
CA SER A 313 -23.17 -18.64 -15.84
C SER A 313 -23.67 -19.10 -14.47
N PRO A 314 -24.71 -19.96 -14.40
CA PRO A 314 -25.17 -20.55 -13.14
C PRO A 314 -24.09 -21.34 -12.38
N ALA A 315 -23.05 -21.83 -13.08
CA ALA A 315 -21.93 -22.56 -12.48
C ALA A 315 -21.14 -21.70 -11.48
N LEU A 316 -21.23 -20.36 -11.56
CA LEU A 316 -20.60 -19.44 -10.63
C LEU A 316 -21.28 -19.40 -9.25
N GLY A 317 -22.47 -19.99 -9.10
CA GLY A 317 -23.21 -20.02 -7.85
C GLY A 317 -23.40 -18.61 -7.29
N ASN A 318 -22.92 -18.36 -6.07
CA ASN A 318 -23.04 -17.06 -5.44
C ASN A 318 -22.35 -15.93 -6.25
N ASN A 319 -21.26 -16.24 -6.96
CA ASN A 319 -20.49 -15.24 -7.73
C ASN A 319 -21.18 -14.80 -9.03
N GLN A 320 -22.26 -15.47 -9.43
CA GLN A 320 -22.99 -15.20 -10.67
C GLN A 320 -23.43 -13.73 -10.74
N SER A 321 -23.01 -13.03 -11.79
CA SER A 321 -23.38 -11.64 -12.10
C SER A 321 -23.17 -10.67 -10.94
N ARG A 322 -22.12 -10.87 -10.13
CA ARG A 322 -21.77 -9.99 -9.01
C ARG A 322 -20.69 -8.98 -9.37
N LYS A 323 -20.82 -7.78 -8.79
CA LYS A 323 -19.82 -6.71 -8.80
C LYS A 323 -19.38 -6.46 -7.36
N ASN A 324 -18.13 -6.06 -7.15
CA ASN A 324 -17.63 -5.77 -5.81
C ASN A 324 -16.53 -4.71 -5.84
N TRP A 325 -16.07 -4.28 -4.66
CA TRP A 325 -14.95 -3.35 -4.55
C TRP A 325 -13.74 -3.79 -5.37
N ASN A 326 -13.36 -5.07 -5.32
CA ASN A 326 -12.18 -5.58 -6.02
C ASN A 326 -12.36 -5.55 -7.55
N SER A 327 -13.57 -5.76 -8.07
CA SER A 327 -13.83 -5.74 -9.52
C SER A 327 -13.96 -4.33 -10.09
N ILE A 328 -14.08 -3.30 -9.25
CA ILE A 328 -14.26 -1.90 -9.68
C ILE A 328 -13.07 -1.04 -9.24
N GLY A 329 -12.84 -1.01 -7.93
CA GLY A 329 -11.86 -0.15 -7.28
C GLY A 329 -10.42 -0.55 -7.55
N ASP A 330 -10.09 -1.84 -7.53
CA ASP A 330 -8.70 -2.28 -7.63
C ASP A 330 -8.04 -1.97 -8.98
N HIS A 331 -8.82 -1.74 -10.04
CA HIS A 331 -8.29 -1.26 -11.32
C HIS A 331 -7.42 0.01 -11.13
N ILE A 332 -7.88 0.94 -10.30
CA ILE A 332 -7.29 2.27 -10.12
C ILE A 332 -5.87 2.19 -9.52
N PRO A 333 -5.66 1.67 -8.29
CA PRO A 333 -4.34 1.61 -7.67
C PRO A 333 -3.44 0.55 -8.29
N ALA A 334 -3.99 -0.62 -8.67
CA ALA A 334 -3.14 -1.76 -9.01
C ALA A 334 -2.35 -1.51 -10.30
N TYR A 335 -2.95 -0.89 -11.31
CA TYR A 335 -2.24 -0.62 -12.57
C TYR A 335 -2.66 0.67 -13.26
N LEU A 336 -3.93 1.08 -13.21
CA LEU A 336 -4.43 2.06 -14.16
C LEU A 336 -3.80 3.45 -13.99
N LEU A 337 -3.69 3.94 -12.75
CA LEU A 337 -3.00 5.22 -12.49
C LEU A 337 -1.51 5.14 -12.85
N ASN A 338 -0.82 4.06 -12.50
CA ASN A 338 0.61 3.90 -12.80
C ASN A 338 0.87 3.76 -14.31
N LEU A 339 -0.07 3.15 -15.04
CA LEU A 339 -0.03 3.01 -16.49
C LEU A 339 -0.26 4.36 -17.17
N LEU A 340 -1.24 5.13 -16.71
CA LEU A 340 -1.49 6.49 -17.20
C LEU A 340 -0.32 7.43 -16.86
N LEU A 341 0.29 7.31 -15.67
CA LEU A 341 1.53 8.04 -15.36
C LEU A 341 2.62 7.76 -16.40
N ALA A 342 2.77 6.51 -16.86
CA ALA A 342 3.79 6.14 -17.83
C ALA A 342 3.44 6.54 -19.28
N LEU A 343 2.15 6.66 -19.63
CA LEU A 343 1.67 6.81 -21.00
C LEU A 343 0.97 8.13 -21.31
N ASP A 344 0.68 8.94 -20.31
CA ASP A 344 -0.05 10.20 -20.43
C ASP A 344 0.78 11.37 -19.87
N PRO A 345 1.22 12.34 -20.70
CA PRO A 345 0.95 12.48 -22.13
C PRO A 345 1.59 11.37 -22.98
N LEU A 346 1.07 11.20 -24.20
CA LEU A 346 1.56 10.18 -25.15
C LEU A 346 3.09 10.25 -25.30
N PRO A 347 3.81 9.12 -25.17
CA PRO A 347 5.27 9.11 -25.21
C PRO A 347 5.84 9.57 -26.56
N LEU A 348 6.91 10.36 -26.50
CA LEU A 348 7.61 10.85 -27.68
C LEU A 348 8.12 9.70 -28.56
N GLY A 349 8.01 9.85 -29.87
CA GLY A 349 8.36 8.82 -30.86
C GLY A 349 7.25 7.81 -31.12
N ARG A 350 6.14 7.84 -30.34
CA ARG A 350 4.96 6.99 -30.54
C ARG A 350 3.64 7.78 -30.53
N GLU A 351 3.70 9.10 -30.51
CA GLU A 351 2.53 9.99 -30.46
C GLU A 351 1.71 9.95 -31.74
N SER A 352 2.20 9.38 -32.84
CA SER A 352 1.44 9.19 -34.09
C SER A 352 0.81 7.81 -34.20
N GLU A 353 1.12 6.88 -33.30
CA GLU A 353 0.64 5.50 -33.35
C GLU A 353 -0.85 5.42 -32.98
N PRO A 354 -1.75 5.05 -33.93
CA PRO A 354 -3.19 5.06 -33.67
C PRO A 354 -3.59 4.07 -32.58
N GLU A 355 -2.94 2.91 -32.53
CA GLU A 355 -3.30 1.89 -31.55
C GLU A 355 -2.91 2.26 -30.12
N LEU A 356 -1.77 2.94 -29.93
CA LEU A 356 -1.36 3.45 -28.62
C LEU A 356 -2.29 4.57 -28.17
N LYS A 357 -2.67 5.48 -29.07
CA LYS A 357 -3.68 6.52 -28.78
C LYS A 357 -4.97 5.92 -28.30
N GLN A 358 -5.49 4.95 -29.05
CA GLN A 358 -6.73 4.28 -28.71
C GLN A 358 -6.61 3.55 -27.37
N PHE A 359 -5.48 2.91 -27.10
CA PHE A 359 -5.24 2.23 -25.85
C PHE A 359 -5.22 3.17 -24.64
N VAL A 360 -4.50 4.30 -24.74
CA VAL A 360 -4.49 5.33 -23.69
C VAL A 360 -5.89 5.89 -23.48
N GLN A 361 -6.63 6.17 -24.56
CA GLN A 361 -8.01 6.63 -24.47
C GLN A 361 -8.91 5.62 -23.76
N THR A 362 -8.79 4.33 -24.07
CA THR A 362 -9.48 3.26 -23.34
C THR A 362 -9.12 3.25 -21.86
N CYS A 363 -7.84 3.43 -21.51
CA CYS A 363 -7.43 3.51 -20.09
C CYS A 363 -8.07 4.70 -19.37
N ARG A 364 -8.19 5.87 -20.03
CA ARG A 364 -8.89 7.04 -19.47
C ARG A 364 -10.38 6.76 -19.25
N GLU A 365 -11.05 6.18 -20.25
CA GLU A 365 -12.47 5.80 -20.14
C GLU A 365 -12.71 4.77 -19.03
N MET A 366 -11.78 3.83 -18.84
CA MET A 366 -11.83 2.88 -17.73
C MET A 366 -11.66 3.59 -16.39
N LEU A 367 -10.74 4.56 -16.28
CA LEU A 367 -10.51 5.32 -15.04
C LEU A 367 -11.77 6.11 -14.68
N ASP A 368 -12.35 6.78 -15.66
CA ASP A 368 -13.57 7.57 -15.52
C ASP A 368 -14.74 6.68 -15.11
N SER A 369 -14.95 5.56 -15.79
CA SER A 369 -16.04 4.64 -15.48
C SER A 369 -15.90 4.05 -14.07
N CYS A 370 -14.70 3.61 -13.66
CA CYS A 370 -14.48 3.09 -12.32
C CYS A 370 -14.71 4.16 -11.26
N THR A 371 -14.20 5.37 -11.48
CA THR A 371 -14.35 6.52 -10.56
C THR A 371 -15.82 6.92 -10.40
N GLN A 372 -16.56 7.06 -11.50
CA GLN A 372 -17.98 7.39 -11.47
C GLN A 372 -18.81 6.32 -10.76
N ASN A 373 -18.50 5.04 -10.98
CA ASN A 373 -19.17 3.94 -10.27
C ASN A 373 -18.90 3.99 -8.76
N ILE A 374 -17.66 4.28 -8.35
CA ILE A 374 -17.30 4.46 -6.94
C ILE A 374 -18.09 5.62 -6.34
N ILE A 375 -18.04 6.80 -6.94
CA ILE A 375 -18.73 8.00 -6.46
C ILE A 375 -20.24 7.76 -6.34
N LYS A 376 -20.84 7.05 -7.30
CA LYS A 376 -22.29 6.89 -7.38
C LYS A 376 -22.86 5.78 -6.49
N TYR A 377 -22.20 4.62 -6.43
CA TYR A 377 -22.81 3.41 -5.85
C TYR A 377 -22.23 2.99 -4.51
N PHE A 378 -20.99 3.39 -4.18
CA PHE A 378 -20.32 2.93 -2.97
C PHE A 378 -20.74 3.70 -1.71
N PRO A 379 -20.85 5.05 -1.72
CA PRO A 379 -21.31 5.79 -0.56
C PRO A 379 -22.70 5.36 -0.09
N ASP A 380 -22.86 5.36 1.24
CA ASP A 380 -24.15 5.23 1.91
C ASP A 380 -24.43 6.51 2.71
N ASN A 381 -25.57 7.14 2.46
CA ASN A 381 -25.95 8.37 3.15
C ASN A 381 -26.32 8.13 4.62
N ASN A 382 -26.72 6.92 4.98
CA ASN A 382 -27.14 6.55 6.33
C ASN A 382 -26.01 5.88 7.13
N ASN A 383 -24.84 5.70 6.53
CA ASN A 383 -23.73 4.98 7.13
C ASN A 383 -22.38 5.67 6.94
N PRO A 384 -21.45 5.60 7.92
CA PRO A 384 -20.11 6.13 7.72
C PRO A 384 -19.24 5.32 6.76
N TYR A 385 -19.61 4.08 6.44
CA TYR A 385 -18.81 3.18 5.60
C TYR A 385 -19.45 2.97 4.22
N VAL A 386 -18.62 2.68 3.23
CA VAL A 386 -19.05 2.33 1.85
C VAL A 386 -19.61 0.91 1.76
N ASN A 387 -20.46 0.65 0.77
CA ASN A 387 -20.86 -0.71 0.39
C ASN A 387 -19.85 -1.33 -0.57
N GLU A 388 -19.49 -2.60 -0.37
CA GLU A 388 -18.44 -3.28 -1.14
C GLU A 388 -18.96 -4.35 -2.10
N ARG A 389 -20.25 -4.70 -2.04
CA ARG A 389 -20.83 -5.84 -2.77
C ARG A 389 -22.16 -5.44 -3.41
N PHE A 390 -22.30 -5.80 -4.69
CA PHE A 390 -23.45 -5.40 -5.51
C PHE A 390 -23.86 -6.52 -6.47
N LYS A 391 -25.16 -6.57 -6.77
CA LYS A 391 -25.67 -7.35 -7.90
C LYS A 391 -25.41 -6.61 -9.21
N ALA A 392 -25.70 -7.26 -10.34
CA ALA A 392 -25.48 -6.68 -11.67
C ALA A 392 -26.11 -5.30 -11.86
N ASN A 393 -27.31 -5.07 -11.31
CA ASN A 393 -28.02 -3.79 -11.39
C ASN A 393 -27.62 -2.77 -10.30
N TRP A 394 -26.47 -2.94 -9.66
CA TRP A 394 -25.98 -2.11 -8.55
C TRP A 394 -26.83 -2.12 -7.28
N SER A 395 -27.79 -3.05 -7.14
CA SER A 395 -28.43 -3.25 -5.84
C SER A 395 -27.42 -3.80 -4.83
N ILE A 396 -27.39 -3.17 -3.65
CA ILE A 396 -26.47 -3.49 -2.57
C ILE A 396 -26.75 -4.92 -2.06
N GLU A 397 -25.67 -5.67 -1.80
CA GLU A 397 -25.73 -7.03 -1.25
C GLU A 397 -25.04 -7.09 0.12
N GLN A 398 -25.81 -7.25 1.20
CA GLN A 398 -25.32 -7.22 2.59
C GLN A 398 -25.34 -8.59 3.28
N ASP A 399 -25.76 -9.64 2.60
CA ASP A 399 -25.80 -11.03 3.09
C ASP A 399 -24.69 -11.89 2.48
N TRP A 400 -23.68 -11.26 1.87
CA TRP A 400 -22.60 -11.93 1.16
C TRP A 400 -21.64 -12.70 2.08
N GLY A 401 -21.67 -14.03 2.00
CA GLY A 401 -20.60 -14.92 2.45
C GLY A 401 -20.09 -14.66 3.87
N TRP A 402 -18.78 -14.54 4.04
CA TRP A 402 -18.17 -14.25 5.35
C TRP A 402 -18.35 -12.78 5.77
N GLN A 403 -18.45 -11.87 4.80
CA GLN A 403 -18.47 -10.43 5.05
C GLN A 403 -19.78 -10.00 5.70
N GLN A 404 -20.93 -10.50 5.22
CA GLN A 404 -22.26 -10.07 5.70
C GLN A 404 -22.36 -8.52 5.70
N ASN A 405 -23.14 -7.93 6.60
CA ASN A 405 -23.29 -6.47 6.69
C ASN A 405 -22.21 -5.80 7.54
N ARG A 406 -20.94 -6.12 7.25
CA ARG A 406 -19.78 -5.60 7.96
C ARG A 406 -18.98 -4.66 7.06
N ALA A 407 -18.36 -3.68 7.68
CA ALA A 407 -17.51 -2.71 7.00
C ALA A 407 -16.04 -3.06 7.18
N ILE A 408 -15.29 -2.99 6.07
CA ILE A 408 -13.83 -3.13 6.08
C ILE A 408 -13.21 -1.74 6.04
N VAL A 409 -12.58 -1.32 7.15
CA VAL A 409 -12.12 0.08 7.31
C VAL A 409 -11.07 0.42 6.24
N GLY A 410 -10.15 -0.50 5.96
CA GLY A 410 -9.12 -0.34 4.94
C GLY A 410 -9.66 -0.09 3.54
N HIS A 411 -10.82 -0.65 3.15
CA HIS A 411 -11.42 -0.35 1.84
C HIS A 411 -11.90 1.09 1.74
N ASN A 412 -12.44 1.64 2.82
CA ASN A 412 -12.86 3.04 2.88
C ASN A 412 -11.64 3.95 2.71
N LEU A 413 -10.57 3.71 3.47
CA LEU A 413 -9.33 4.46 3.36
C LEU A 413 -8.67 4.29 1.98
N LYS A 414 -8.74 3.09 1.39
CA LYS A 414 -8.26 2.83 0.02
C LYS A 414 -9.01 3.66 -1.02
N ILE A 415 -10.33 3.81 -0.89
CA ILE A 415 -11.13 4.70 -1.75
C ILE A 415 -10.64 6.14 -1.62
N VAL A 416 -10.44 6.62 -0.38
CA VAL A 416 -10.02 8.01 -0.12
C VAL A 416 -8.77 8.38 -0.91
N TRP A 417 -7.65 7.68 -0.70
CA TRP A 417 -6.39 8.11 -1.32
C TRP A 417 -6.39 7.92 -2.84
N ASN A 418 -7.10 6.91 -3.35
CA ASN A 418 -7.23 6.71 -4.80
C ASN A 418 -8.08 7.80 -5.45
N LEU A 419 -9.19 8.23 -4.83
CA LEU A 419 -9.98 9.34 -5.35
C LEU A 419 -9.22 10.67 -5.32
N ILE A 420 -8.35 10.91 -4.33
CA ILE A 420 -7.48 12.10 -4.34
C ILE A 420 -6.47 12.03 -5.51
N ARG A 421 -5.84 10.86 -5.76
CA ARG A 421 -4.95 10.70 -6.93
C ARG A 421 -5.69 10.92 -8.25
N VAL A 422 -6.90 10.39 -8.38
CA VAL A 422 -7.76 10.61 -9.56
C VAL A 422 -8.15 12.08 -9.70
N ALA A 423 -8.52 12.75 -8.62
CA ALA A 423 -8.81 14.19 -8.65
C ALA A 423 -7.60 14.98 -9.14
N ASN A 424 -6.40 14.67 -8.66
CA ASN A 424 -5.17 15.31 -9.12
C ASN A 424 -4.89 15.05 -10.62
N TYR A 425 -5.17 13.84 -11.11
CA TYR A 425 -5.15 13.54 -12.54
C TYR A 425 -6.16 14.41 -13.31
N TYR A 426 -7.40 14.53 -12.85
CA TYR A 426 -8.41 15.39 -13.46
C TYR A 426 -8.02 16.87 -13.48
N LEU A 427 -7.48 17.39 -12.37
CA LEU A 427 -6.95 18.75 -12.33
C LEU A 427 -5.81 18.94 -13.34
N SER A 428 -4.93 17.95 -13.50
CA SER A 428 -3.83 18.01 -14.46
C SER A 428 -4.28 18.02 -15.92
N THR A 429 -5.47 17.51 -16.20
CA THR A 429 -6.09 17.47 -17.54
C THR A 429 -7.14 18.59 -17.74
N GLY A 430 -7.36 19.44 -16.74
CA GLY A 430 -8.31 20.55 -16.78
C GLY A 430 -9.77 20.17 -16.51
N ASN A 431 -10.05 18.94 -16.07
CA ASN A 431 -11.39 18.49 -15.70
C ASN A 431 -11.71 18.84 -14.23
N GLN A 432 -11.99 20.12 -13.96
CA GLN A 432 -12.27 20.60 -12.61
C GLN A 432 -13.52 19.95 -12.00
N GLU A 433 -14.58 19.75 -12.79
CA GLU A 433 -15.88 19.28 -12.28
C GLU A 433 -15.79 17.88 -11.67
N ASP A 434 -15.15 16.94 -12.37
CA ASP A 434 -15.00 15.57 -11.85
C ASP A 434 -13.92 15.48 -10.77
N ALA A 435 -12.91 16.37 -10.80
CA ALA A 435 -11.98 16.51 -9.69
C ALA A 435 -12.71 16.89 -8.40
N ASP A 436 -13.58 17.91 -8.44
CA ASP A 436 -14.31 18.39 -7.26
C ASP A 436 -15.22 17.30 -6.68
N LYS A 437 -15.93 16.53 -7.53
CA LYS A 437 -16.74 15.39 -7.08
C LYS A 437 -15.91 14.30 -6.39
N ALA A 438 -14.76 13.95 -6.96
CA ALA A 438 -13.87 12.94 -6.38
C ALA A 438 -13.29 13.42 -5.04
N LEU A 439 -12.89 14.70 -4.94
CA LEU A 439 -12.41 15.32 -3.71
C LEU A 439 -13.48 15.36 -2.62
N GLU A 440 -14.73 15.70 -2.96
CA GLU A 440 -15.84 15.76 -2.00
C GLU A 440 -16.08 14.41 -1.33
N ILE A 441 -16.17 13.35 -2.13
CA ILE A 441 -16.36 11.98 -1.61
C ILE A 441 -15.16 11.53 -0.80
N ALA A 442 -13.93 11.75 -1.29
CA ALA A 442 -12.71 11.38 -0.59
C ALA A 442 -12.58 12.07 0.78
N THR A 443 -12.84 13.38 0.83
CA THR A 443 -12.78 14.18 2.06
C THR A 443 -13.84 13.72 3.06
N THR A 444 -15.09 13.58 2.61
CA THR A 444 -16.21 13.10 3.43
C THR A 444 -15.93 11.73 4.04
N LEU A 445 -15.37 10.82 3.24
CA LEU A 445 -15.03 9.48 3.71
C LEU A 445 -13.83 9.48 4.65
N GLY A 446 -12.81 10.30 4.37
CA GLY A 446 -11.66 10.52 5.25
C GLY A 446 -12.08 11.00 6.64
N ASP A 447 -12.98 11.99 6.69
CA ASP A 447 -13.55 12.53 7.94
C ASP A 447 -14.35 11.50 8.72
N LYS A 448 -15.17 10.70 8.03
CA LYS A 448 -15.87 9.56 8.63
C LYS A 448 -14.86 8.57 9.23
N MET A 449 -13.78 8.23 8.52
CA MET A 449 -12.80 7.26 9.01
C MET A 449 -11.97 7.76 10.19
N LEU A 450 -11.77 9.08 10.34
CA LEU A 450 -11.13 9.65 11.53
C LEU A 450 -11.90 9.28 12.81
N LYS A 451 -13.23 9.23 12.73
CA LYS A 451 -14.12 8.94 13.86
C LYS A 451 -14.49 7.47 13.99
N TYR A 452 -14.71 6.79 12.87
CA TYR A 452 -15.31 5.45 12.82
C TYR A 452 -14.33 4.37 12.33
N GLY A 453 -13.12 4.72 11.91
CA GLY A 453 -12.10 3.77 11.47
C GLY A 453 -10.87 3.68 12.37
N LEU A 454 -10.43 4.82 12.93
CA LEU A 454 -9.21 4.89 13.75
C LEU A 454 -9.44 4.47 15.21
N ASP A 455 -8.40 3.88 15.80
CA ASP A 455 -8.35 3.61 17.24
C ASP A 455 -8.03 4.91 18.00
N PRO A 456 -8.98 5.45 18.78
CA PRO A 456 -8.83 6.77 19.39
C PRO A 456 -7.86 6.79 20.58
N VAL A 457 -7.42 5.62 21.05
CA VAL A 457 -6.53 5.48 22.22
C VAL A 457 -5.12 5.08 21.82
N ARG A 458 -4.97 4.26 20.77
CA ARG A 458 -3.69 3.58 20.46
C ARG A 458 -3.12 3.92 19.09
N GLY A 459 -3.87 4.62 18.24
CA GLY A 459 -3.49 4.87 16.85
C GLY A 459 -3.67 3.65 15.94
N GLY A 460 -3.47 3.84 14.64
CA GLY A 460 -3.81 2.85 13.61
C GLY A 460 -5.32 2.73 13.36
N CYS A 461 -5.71 1.95 12.35
CA CYS A 461 -7.10 1.69 12.00
C CYS A 461 -7.49 0.24 12.29
N PHE A 462 -8.73 0.01 12.72
CA PHE A 462 -9.27 -1.33 12.97
C PHE A 462 -9.48 -2.12 11.66
N ASP A 463 -9.54 -3.45 11.76
CA ASP A 463 -9.79 -4.33 10.61
C ASP A 463 -11.25 -4.26 10.11
N ALA A 464 -12.18 -4.82 10.89
CA ALA A 464 -13.57 -4.97 10.50
C ALA A 464 -14.53 -4.69 11.66
N VAL A 465 -15.58 -3.95 11.34
CA VAL A 465 -16.59 -3.49 12.29
C VAL A 465 -17.99 -3.75 11.75
N GLU A 466 -18.96 -3.88 12.65
CA GLU A 466 -20.36 -3.93 12.28
C GLU A 466 -20.77 -2.59 11.70
N ARG A 467 -21.40 -2.61 10.53
CA ARG A 467 -21.87 -1.40 9.84
C ARG A 467 -22.92 -0.67 10.68
N HIS A 468 -23.73 -1.41 11.41
CA HIS A 468 -24.76 -0.92 12.33
C HIS A 468 -24.50 -1.49 13.74
N PRO A 469 -23.70 -0.82 14.59
CA PRO A 469 -23.46 -1.30 15.94
C PRO A 469 -24.77 -1.29 16.75
N GLY A 470 -25.16 -2.45 17.28
CA GLY A 470 -26.37 -2.63 18.08
C GLY A 470 -26.15 -2.52 19.59
N ASN A 471 -24.89 -2.38 20.02
CA ASN A 471 -24.49 -2.35 21.43
C ASN A 471 -24.46 -0.92 22.04
N GLY A 472 -24.88 0.10 21.29
CA GLY A 472 -24.85 1.51 21.72
C GLY A 472 -23.45 2.14 21.77
N MET A 473 -22.41 1.44 21.27
CA MET A 473 -21.05 1.94 21.18
C MET A 473 -20.75 2.45 19.77
N THR A 474 -19.73 3.30 19.64
CA THR A 474 -19.21 3.72 18.32
C THR A 474 -18.69 2.54 17.50
N PHE A 475 -18.02 1.59 18.17
CA PHE A 475 -17.46 0.40 17.55
C PHE A 475 -18.13 -0.86 18.11
N GLN A 476 -18.56 -1.72 17.19
CA GLN A 476 -18.83 -3.13 17.48
C GLN A 476 -17.98 -3.94 16.51
N PHE A 477 -17.06 -4.75 17.05
CA PHE A 477 -16.10 -5.49 16.23
C PHE A 477 -16.73 -6.77 15.69
N ALA A 478 -16.37 -7.12 14.45
CA ALA A 478 -16.85 -8.32 13.79
C ALA A 478 -16.29 -9.60 14.42
N TRP A 479 -14.97 -9.63 14.64
CA TRP A 479 -14.24 -10.78 15.20
C TRP A 479 -13.32 -10.36 16.34
N GLY A 480 -12.68 -9.20 16.23
CA GLY A 480 -11.81 -8.64 17.26
C GLY A 480 -11.37 -7.22 16.91
N SER A 481 -10.76 -6.54 17.87
CA SER A 481 -10.18 -5.20 17.74
C SER A 481 -8.82 -5.19 17.03
N THR A 482 -8.60 -6.17 16.14
CA THR A 482 -7.31 -6.36 15.45
C THR A 482 -7.08 -5.33 14.37
N LYS A 483 -5.82 -5.19 13.96
CA LYS A 483 -5.36 -4.26 12.94
C LYS A 483 -4.50 -5.03 11.94
N ASP A 484 -4.76 -4.83 10.64
CA ASP A 484 -4.03 -5.49 9.56
C ASP A 484 -3.08 -4.53 8.85
N PHE A 485 -1.93 -5.05 8.43
CA PHE A 485 -0.82 -4.25 7.90
C PHE A 485 -1.21 -3.44 6.65
N TRP A 486 -1.94 -4.07 5.73
CA TRP A 486 -2.37 -3.45 4.47
C TRP A 486 -3.33 -2.29 4.73
N GLN A 487 -4.20 -2.39 5.74
CA GLN A 487 -5.13 -1.30 6.07
C GLN A 487 -4.40 -0.10 6.65
N GLN A 488 -3.31 -0.32 7.39
CA GLN A 488 -2.50 0.77 7.92
C GLN A 488 -1.84 1.58 6.80
N GLU A 489 -1.30 0.90 5.79
CA GLU A 489 -0.82 1.58 4.58
C GLU A 489 -1.94 2.45 3.98
N GLN A 490 -3.13 1.88 3.75
CA GLN A 490 -4.21 2.63 3.11
C GLN A 490 -4.54 3.91 3.89
N GLY A 491 -4.56 3.85 5.23
CA GLY A 491 -4.80 5.02 6.06
C GLY A 491 -3.67 6.03 6.08
N ILE A 492 -2.40 5.58 6.18
CA ILE A 492 -1.24 6.47 6.15
C ILE A 492 -1.22 7.26 4.82
N LEU A 493 -1.39 6.57 3.70
CA LEU A 493 -1.38 7.20 2.38
C LEU A 493 -2.59 8.13 2.19
N ALA A 494 -3.77 7.74 2.66
CA ALA A 494 -4.97 8.59 2.62
C ALA A 494 -4.80 9.89 3.38
N TYR A 495 -4.32 9.85 4.62
CA TYR A 495 -4.20 11.06 5.41
C TYR A 495 -3.02 11.94 5.00
N LEU A 496 -1.94 11.38 4.48
CA LEU A 496 -0.85 12.18 3.89
C LEU A 496 -1.32 12.94 2.64
N ILE A 497 -2.02 12.28 1.72
CA ILE A 497 -2.46 12.93 0.48
C ILE A 497 -3.63 13.89 0.71
N LEU A 498 -4.55 13.56 1.63
CA LEU A 498 -5.60 14.49 2.07
C LEU A 498 -5.00 15.75 2.68
N TYR A 499 -4.00 15.63 3.57
CA TYR A 499 -3.30 16.78 4.12
C TYR A 499 -2.66 17.62 3.00
N GLY A 500 -2.00 16.98 2.03
CA GLY A 500 -1.41 17.70 0.89
C GLY A 500 -2.44 18.43 0.02
N GLN A 501 -3.71 17.99 0.03
CA GLN A 501 -4.80 18.60 -0.72
C GLN A 501 -5.51 19.72 0.06
N THR A 502 -5.78 19.53 1.36
CA THR A 502 -6.62 20.42 2.16
C THR A 502 -5.84 21.33 3.11
N ASN A 503 -4.60 20.97 3.44
CA ASN A 503 -3.80 21.52 4.52
C ASN A 503 -4.45 21.42 5.92
N ASP A 504 -5.44 20.54 6.10
CA ASP A 504 -6.05 20.32 7.42
C ASP A 504 -5.07 19.58 8.36
N PRO A 505 -4.63 20.20 9.47
CA PRO A 505 -3.68 19.60 10.38
C PRO A 505 -4.18 18.31 11.04
N GLU A 506 -5.50 18.07 11.10
CA GLU A 506 -6.07 16.86 11.68
C GLU A 506 -5.72 15.61 10.87
N TYR A 507 -5.61 15.74 9.54
CA TYR A 507 -5.14 14.66 8.67
C TYR A 507 -3.66 14.37 8.88
N LEU A 508 -2.81 15.40 8.97
CA LEU A 508 -1.39 15.17 9.26
C LEU A 508 -1.18 14.52 10.64
N LYS A 509 -1.99 14.91 11.63
CA LYS A 509 -2.00 14.27 12.95
C LYS A 509 -2.37 12.79 12.84
N ALA A 510 -3.45 12.45 12.12
CA ALA A 510 -3.84 11.06 11.89
C ALA A 510 -2.76 10.25 11.17
N ALA A 511 -2.17 10.80 10.11
CA ALA A 511 -1.06 10.16 9.38
C ALA A 511 0.12 9.85 10.30
N ARG A 512 0.51 10.79 11.18
CA ARG A 512 1.62 10.61 12.14
C ARG A 512 1.32 9.55 13.20
N GLU A 513 0.10 9.50 13.72
CA GLU A 513 -0.32 8.45 14.67
C GLU A 513 -0.32 7.07 14.00
N MET A 514 -0.80 6.97 12.76
CA MET A 514 -0.77 5.71 12.01
C MET A 514 0.66 5.29 11.63
N MET A 515 1.51 6.21 11.20
CA MET A 515 2.94 5.94 10.94
C MET A 515 3.67 5.51 12.20
N ALA A 516 3.37 6.12 13.36
CA ALA A 516 3.90 5.68 14.64
C ALA A 516 3.47 4.25 14.95
N PHE A 517 2.19 3.93 14.80
CA PHE A 517 1.67 2.58 15.03
C PHE A 517 2.30 1.54 14.10
N TRP A 518 2.40 1.85 12.80
CA TRP A 518 3.08 1.02 11.80
C TRP A 518 4.52 0.70 12.22
N ASN A 519 5.32 1.75 12.45
CA ASN A 519 6.73 1.57 12.71
C ASN A 519 6.96 0.87 14.06
N LEU A 520 6.10 1.08 15.07
CA LEU A 520 6.24 0.39 16.36
C LEU A 520 5.88 -1.10 16.26
N PHE A 521 4.71 -1.43 15.73
CA PHE A 521 4.08 -2.73 16.01
C PHE A 521 4.00 -3.69 14.80
N PHE A 522 4.08 -3.18 13.57
CA PHE A 522 3.97 -4.03 12.38
C PHE A 522 5.31 -4.54 11.86
N LEU A 523 6.40 -3.82 12.12
CA LEU A 523 7.72 -4.20 11.64
C LEU A 523 8.29 -5.37 12.45
N ASP A 524 8.49 -6.51 11.79
CA ASP A 524 9.26 -7.63 12.32
C ASP A 524 10.75 -7.29 12.17
N ARG A 525 11.35 -6.77 13.24
CA ARG A 525 12.76 -6.35 13.27
C ARG A 525 13.72 -7.54 13.33
N GLU A 526 13.28 -8.72 13.75
CA GLU A 526 14.12 -9.91 13.84
C GLU A 526 14.27 -10.57 12.46
N ASN A 527 13.17 -10.70 11.73
CA ASN A 527 13.15 -11.33 10.39
C ASN A 527 13.01 -10.31 9.25
N ARG A 528 13.26 -9.01 9.54
CA ARG A 528 13.21 -7.87 8.61
C ARG A 528 11.96 -7.87 7.70
N GLY A 529 10.81 -8.21 8.29
CA GLY A 529 9.53 -8.40 7.62
C GLY A 529 8.41 -7.53 8.19
N VAL A 530 7.17 -7.95 7.96
CA VAL A 530 5.97 -7.29 8.48
C VAL A 530 5.03 -8.36 9.02
N PHE A 531 4.50 -8.16 10.22
CA PHE A 531 3.43 -9.02 10.75
C PHE A 531 2.13 -8.75 10.01
N PHE A 532 1.39 -9.78 9.60
CA PHE A 532 0.13 -9.58 8.89
C PHE A 532 -0.89 -8.82 9.76
N ARG A 533 -1.01 -9.23 11.03
CA ARG A 533 -2.02 -8.77 11.98
C ARG A 533 -1.43 -8.55 13.36
N VAL A 534 -1.89 -7.50 14.03
CA VAL A 534 -1.63 -7.24 15.45
C VAL A 534 -2.94 -7.03 16.21
N THR A 535 -2.91 -7.21 17.53
CA THR A 535 -4.00 -6.78 18.42
C THR A 535 -4.10 -5.25 18.45
N GLU A 536 -5.15 -4.70 19.06
CA GLU A 536 -5.28 -3.24 19.24
C GLU A 536 -4.08 -2.64 19.97
N SER A 537 -3.48 -3.41 20.87
CA SER A 537 -2.32 -3.03 21.69
C SER A 537 -0.97 -3.25 21.01
N GLY A 538 -0.94 -3.78 19.78
CA GLY A 538 0.28 -3.95 18.99
C GLY A 538 1.00 -5.29 19.19
N VAL A 539 0.33 -6.31 19.74
CA VAL A 539 0.91 -7.66 19.88
C VAL A 539 0.68 -8.46 18.58
N PRO A 540 1.70 -9.05 17.96
CA PRO A 540 1.54 -9.87 16.76
C PRO A 540 0.62 -11.07 16.94
N VAL A 541 -0.29 -11.28 15.98
CA VAL A 541 -1.14 -12.49 15.91
C VAL A 541 -0.47 -13.48 14.98
N ILE A 542 0.08 -14.56 15.54
CA ILE A 542 0.84 -15.58 14.77
C ILE A 542 0.09 -16.90 14.60
N SER A 543 -1.21 -16.93 14.89
CA SER A 543 -2.04 -18.13 14.73
C SER A 543 -2.46 -18.32 13.27
N GLY A 544 -2.39 -19.57 12.79
CA GLY A 544 -2.79 -19.93 11.43
C GLY A 544 -2.00 -19.16 10.37
N ASN A 545 -2.70 -18.68 9.34
CA ASN A 545 -2.08 -17.97 8.21
C ASN A 545 -1.49 -16.60 8.60
N TYR A 546 -1.87 -16.02 9.75
CA TYR A 546 -1.31 -14.74 10.21
C TYR A 546 0.14 -14.85 10.69
N GLY A 547 0.60 -16.07 11.01
CA GLY A 547 2.00 -16.36 11.36
C GLY A 547 2.89 -16.64 10.15
N GLN A 548 2.50 -16.26 8.93
CA GLN A 548 3.31 -16.46 7.73
C GLN A 548 3.80 -15.13 7.18
N LYS A 549 5.06 -15.11 6.69
CA LYS A 549 5.69 -13.94 6.07
C LYS A 549 5.19 -13.73 4.63
N GLY A 550 4.89 -14.83 3.93
CA GLY A 550 4.34 -14.83 2.57
C GLY A 550 3.16 -15.79 2.46
N THR A 551 2.07 -15.35 1.83
CA THR A 551 0.87 -16.16 1.51
C THR A 551 0.16 -15.60 0.28
N HIS A 552 -1.00 -16.16 -0.12
CA HIS A 552 -1.92 -15.52 -1.08
C HIS A 552 -2.23 -14.04 -0.76
N ALA A 553 -2.35 -13.71 0.53
CA ALA A 553 -2.77 -12.39 1.00
C ALA A 553 -1.61 -11.43 1.35
N ILE A 554 -0.36 -11.90 1.40
CA ILE A 554 0.81 -11.06 1.71
C ILE A 554 2.02 -11.41 0.85
N ALA A 555 2.55 -10.37 0.20
CA ALA A 555 3.72 -10.39 -0.66
C ALA A 555 4.41 -9.02 -0.57
N GLY A 556 5.48 -8.81 -1.34
CA GLY A 556 6.18 -7.53 -1.45
C GLY A 556 5.40 -6.42 -2.19
N TYR A 557 4.12 -6.17 -1.87
CA TYR A 557 3.31 -5.10 -2.48
C TYR A 557 2.99 -3.99 -1.47
N HIS A 558 2.04 -4.21 -0.56
CA HIS A 558 1.48 -3.18 0.33
C HIS A 558 2.54 -2.48 1.21
N SER A 559 3.47 -3.23 1.79
CA SER A 559 4.57 -2.62 2.57
C SER A 559 5.55 -1.84 1.69
N PHE A 560 5.79 -2.26 0.45
CA PHE A 560 6.68 -1.56 -0.49
C PHE A 560 6.02 -0.30 -1.06
N GLU A 561 4.74 -0.37 -1.39
CA GLU A 561 3.91 0.76 -1.82
C GLU A 561 3.83 1.82 -0.72
N LEU A 562 3.61 1.40 0.54
CA LEU A 562 3.70 2.29 1.70
C LEU A 562 5.04 3.02 1.74
N ASN A 563 6.16 2.30 1.72
CA ASN A 563 7.47 2.91 1.80
C ASN A 563 7.75 3.86 0.62
N TYR A 564 7.35 3.45 -0.58
CA TYR A 564 7.45 4.25 -1.80
C TYR A 564 6.70 5.57 -1.67
N LEU A 565 5.39 5.50 -1.44
CA LEU A 565 4.54 6.68 -1.46
C LEU A 565 4.67 7.51 -0.18
N ALA A 566 4.90 6.92 1.00
CA ALA A 566 5.15 7.69 2.23
C ALA A 566 6.42 8.54 2.10
N HIS A 567 7.50 8.00 1.51
CA HIS A 567 8.70 8.79 1.24
C HIS A 567 8.38 10.01 0.36
N LEU A 568 7.69 9.80 -0.76
CA LEU A 568 7.33 10.87 -1.69
C LEU A 568 6.40 11.91 -1.06
N TYR A 569 5.36 11.46 -0.34
CA TYR A 569 4.37 12.33 0.27
C TYR A 569 4.94 13.12 1.44
N ILE A 570 5.71 12.50 2.33
CA ILE A 570 6.38 13.25 3.41
C ILE A 570 7.29 14.30 2.79
N ARG A 571 8.02 13.94 1.73
CA ARG A 571 8.98 14.87 1.14
C ARG A 571 8.37 16.01 0.35
N SER A 572 7.18 15.80 -0.19
CA SER A 572 6.52 16.77 -1.05
C SER A 572 5.42 17.55 -0.33
N LEU A 573 4.72 16.95 0.63
CA LEU A 573 3.46 17.46 1.19
C LEU A 573 3.61 17.94 2.64
N VAL A 574 4.57 17.41 3.39
CA VAL A 574 4.76 17.77 4.80
C VAL A 574 5.83 18.86 4.91
N GLU A 575 5.49 19.96 5.56
CA GLU A 575 6.46 21.01 5.90
C GLU A 575 7.43 20.47 6.95
N LEU A 576 8.68 20.24 6.54
CA LEU A 576 9.70 19.77 7.47
C LEU A 576 10.46 20.95 8.07
N LYS A 577 10.84 20.81 9.35
CA LYS A 577 11.65 21.80 10.08
C LYS A 577 12.97 22.08 9.32
N PRO A 578 13.68 23.20 9.58
CA PRO A 578 14.78 23.73 8.75
C PRO A 578 15.98 22.81 8.44
N GLU A 579 16.08 21.64 9.07
CA GLU A 579 17.11 20.62 8.81
C GLU A 579 16.60 19.47 7.91
N GLY A 580 15.33 19.51 7.49
CA GLY A 580 14.69 18.48 6.67
C GLY A 580 14.83 18.73 5.17
N ASP A 581 15.32 17.73 4.43
CA ASP A 581 15.58 17.82 2.98
C ASP A 581 14.35 17.58 2.09
N GLU A 582 13.62 18.60 1.66
CA GLU A 582 12.40 18.52 0.80
C GLU A 582 12.59 17.96 -0.62
N ASN A 583 13.72 17.31 -0.89
CA ASN A 583 13.98 16.64 -2.15
C ASN A 583 13.87 15.11 -2.02
N PHE A 584 13.62 14.47 -3.15
CA PHE A 584 13.75 13.03 -3.33
C PHE A 584 14.29 12.75 -4.74
N CYS A 585 14.77 11.53 -4.96
CA CYS A 585 15.31 11.10 -6.25
C CYS A 585 14.58 9.85 -6.72
N LEU A 586 14.32 9.77 -8.03
CA LEU A 586 13.73 8.61 -8.69
C LEU A 586 14.70 8.08 -9.75
N TYR A 587 14.78 6.75 -9.86
CA TYR A 587 15.67 6.03 -10.74
C TYR A 587 14.89 5.25 -11.79
N PHE A 588 15.38 5.31 -13.03
CA PHE A 588 14.77 4.66 -14.19
C PHE A 588 15.85 3.91 -14.97
N HIS A 589 15.50 2.86 -15.71
CA HIS A 589 16.43 2.10 -16.55
C HIS A 589 15.81 1.83 -17.91
N ILE A 590 16.11 2.68 -18.89
CA ILE A 590 15.59 2.50 -20.25
C ILE A 590 16.57 1.66 -21.07
N PRO A 591 16.14 0.49 -21.60
CA PRO A 591 16.99 -0.37 -22.40
C PRO A 591 17.22 0.25 -23.78
N ALA A 592 18.35 -0.12 -24.40
CA ALA A 592 18.78 0.43 -25.68
C ALA A 592 17.77 0.21 -26.83
N ASN A 593 16.98 -0.86 -26.74
CA ASN A 593 15.96 -1.23 -27.72
C ASN A 593 14.58 -0.59 -27.46
N SER A 594 14.45 0.31 -26.47
CA SER A 594 13.18 0.96 -26.21
C SER A 594 12.66 1.65 -27.48
N GLN A 595 11.39 1.43 -27.80
CA GLN A 595 10.74 2.07 -28.96
C GLN A 595 10.33 3.52 -28.65
N GLN A 596 10.29 3.90 -27.37
CA GLN A 596 9.95 5.23 -26.93
C GLN A 596 11.19 6.13 -26.91
N ARG A 597 10.98 7.42 -27.18
CA ARG A 597 12.00 8.48 -27.15
C ARG A 597 11.71 9.49 -26.05
N SER A 598 10.91 9.10 -25.06
CA SER A 598 10.75 9.81 -23.80
C SER A 598 10.42 8.86 -22.66
N ILE A 599 10.58 9.34 -21.45
CA ILE A 599 10.08 8.71 -20.22
C ILE A 599 9.33 9.75 -19.38
N ASN A 600 8.17 9.40 -18.84
CA ASN A 600 7.48 10.26 -17.88
C ASN A 600 7.99 9.96 -16.46
N VAL A 601 8.61 10.95 -15.83
CA VAL A 601 9.22 10.82 -14.49
C VAL A 601 8.35 11.38 -13.37
N LEU A 602 7.06 11.65 -13.64
CA LEU A 602 6.12 12.07 -12.60
C LEU A 602 6.03 10.98 -11.52
N PRO A 603 6.37 11.28 -10.25
CA PRO A 603 6.39 10.30 -9.16
C PRO A 603 5.02 9.70 -8.86
N ASP A 604 3.99 10.56 -8.80
CA ASP A 604 2.59 10.19 -8.67
C ASP A 604 1.71 11.40 -9.07
N TYR A 605 0.40 11.25 -9.10
CA TYR A 605 -0.52 12.38 -9.27
C TYR A 605 -0.63 13.23 -8.01
N PHE A 606 0.30 14.18 -7.88
CA PHE A 606 0.26 15.27 -6.89
C PHE A 606 -0.68 16.40 -7.31
N PRO A 607 -1.11 17.26 -6.36
CA PRO A 607 -1.78 18.52 -6.72
C PRO A 607 -0.94 19.29 -7.76
N PRO A 608 -1.53 19.77 -8.86
CA PRO A 608 -0.76 20.41 -9.93
C PRO A 608 0.14 21.54 -9.42
N GLY A 609 1.40 21.53 -9.85
CA GLY A 609 2.40 22.52 -9.44
C GLY A 609 3.07 22.26 -8.09
N ARG A 610 2.66 21.23 -7.32
CA ARG A 610 3.24 20.92 -6.00
C ARG A 610 4.71 20.52 -6.06
N ILE A 611 5.10 19.82 -7.12
CA ILE A 611 6.47 19.32 -7.31
C ILE A 611 7.06 19.87 -8.61
N LYS A 612 8.39 19.92 -8.64
CA LYS A 612 9.17 20.30 -9.82
C LYS A 612 10.47 19.50 -9.87
N ILE A 613 10.98 19.29 -11.08
CA ILE A 613 12.28 18.71 -11.34
C ILE A 613 13.35 19.76 -11.03
N VAL A 614 14.29 19.42 -10.16
CA VAL A 614 15.45 20.26 -9.81
C VAL A 614 16.74 19.82 -10.48
N GLY A 615 16.83 18.56 -10.93
CA GLY A 615 18.00 18.01 -11.60
C GLY A 615 17.68 16.70 -12.31
N ILE A 616 18.43 16.43 -13.38
CA ILE A 616 18.36 15.18 -14.15
C ILE A 616 19.80 14.74 -14.40
N THR A 617 20.09 13.47 -14.16
CA THR A 617 21.37 12.85 -14.51
C THR A 617 21.10 11.61 -15.35
N VAL A 618 21.77 11.47 -16.48
CA VAL A 618 21.66 10.31 -17.36
C VAL A 618 23.05 9.73 -17.54
N ASN A 619 23.22 8.44 -17.22
CA ASN A 619 24.50 7.72 -17.31
C ASN A 619 25.66 8.47 -16.61
N GLY A 620 25.38 9.08 -15.45
CA GLY A 620 26.35 9.85 -14.66
C GLY A 620 26.60 11.28 -15.17
N VAL A 621 25.97 11.70 -16.27
CA VAL A 621 26.14 13.05 -16.85
C VAL A 621 24.93 13.93 -16.51
N PRO A 622 25.12 15.06 -15.82
CA PRO A 622 24.05 16.02 -15.55
C PRO A 622 23.46 16.58 -16.85
N ARG A 623 22.13 16.73 -16.86
CA ARG A 623 21.38 17.34 -17.94
C ARG A 623 20.77 18.67 -17.51
N ARG A 624 20.67 19.58 -18.45
CA ARG A 624 19.95 20.83 -18.26
C ARG A 624 18.46 20.55 -18.14
N VAL A 625 17.85 20.99 -17.04
CA VAL A 625 16.39 21.01 -16.87
C VAL A 625 15.83 22.14 -17.73
N MET A 626 15.02 21.81 -18.74
CA MET A 626 14.39 22.80 -19.63
C MET A 626 13.23 23.52 -18.95
N SER A 627 12.37 22.76 -18.27
CA SER A 627 11.28 23.25 -17.43
C SER A 627 11.12 22.32 -16.23
N GLY A 628 11.01 22.89 -15.03
CA GLY A 628 10.82 22.10 -13.82
C GLY A 628 9.49 21.34 -13.78
N HIS A 629 8.51 21.72 -14.61
CA HIS A 629 7.20 21.06 -14.66
C HIS A 629 7.02 20.17 -15.89
N GLN A 630 8.07 19.99 -16.71
CA GLN A 630 8.05 19.06 -17.84
C GLN A 630 8.52 17.68 -17.38
N PHE A 631 7.58 16.84 -16.93
CA PHE A 631 7.87 15.49 -16.45
C PHE A 631 8.09 14.45 -17.55
N GLN A 632 7.67 14.72 -18.78
CA GLN A 632 8.03 13.88 -19.92
C GLN A 632 9.43 14.28 -20.44
N ILE A 633 10.44 13.48 -20.11
CA ILE A 633 11.84 13.72 -20.41
C ILE A 633 12.19 13.08 -21.76
N PRO A 634 12.62 13.86 -22.78
CA PRO A 634 13.09 13.31 -24.04
C PRO A 634 14.38 12.49 -23.88
N LEU A 635 14.46 11.37 -24.59
CA LEU A 635 15.60 10.47 -24.65
C LEU A 635 16.30 10.63 -26.01
N ALA A 636 17.57 11.02 -25.97
CA ALA A 636 18.46 11.05 -27.13
C ALA A 636 19.08 9.66 -27.35
N GLU A 637 19.57 9.38 -28.57
CA GLU A 637 20.24 8.10 -28.86
C GLU A 637 21.43 7.83 -27.93
N SER A 638 22.17 8.86 -27.53
CA SER A 638 23.29 8.75 -26.58
C SER A 638 22.87 8.31 -25.17
N ASP A 639 21.60 8.49 -24.81
CA ASP A 639 21.08 8.08 -23.49
C ASP A 639 20.81 6.58 -23.43
N LEU A 640 20.44 6.03 -24.59
CA LEU A 640 20.10 4.63 -24.78
C LEU A 640 21.34 3.76 -25.02
N GLN A 641 22.52 4.37 -25.21
CA GLN A 641 23.78 3.66 -25.35
C GLN A 641 24.31 3.23 -23.98
N VAL A 642 24.46 1.92 -23.79
CA VAL A 642 25.24 1.39 -22.67
C VAL A 642 26.71 1.67 -22.96
N TYR A 643 27.30 2.68 -22.31
CA TYR A 643 28.75 2.77 -22.25
C TYR A 643 29.26 1.51 -21.54
N ARG A 644 29.75 0.55 -22.33
CA ARG A 644 30.62 -0.49 -21.80
C ARG A 644 31.89 0.23 -21.35
N THR A 645 31.93 0.65 -20.10
CA THR A 645 33.19 1.03 -19.47
C THR A 645 34.02 -0.25 -19.40
N HIS A 646 34.84 -0.46 -20.43
CA HIS A 646 35.93 -1.42 -20.38
C HIS A 646 36.86 -0.98 -19.25
N LEU A 647 36.67 -1.53 -18.05
CA LEU A 647 37.73 -1.58 -17.05
C LEU A 647 38.68 -2.67 -17.51
N GLY A 648 39.77 -2.24 -18.13
CA GLY A 648 40.96 -3.06 -18.38
C GLY A 648 41.90 -3.10 -17.19
#